data_AF-A0A935JBE2-F1
#
_entry.id   AF-A0A935JBE2-F1
#
_cell.length_a   1.000
_cell.length_b   1.000
_cell.length_c   1.000
_cell.angle_alpha   90.00
_cell.angle_beta   90.00
_cell.angle_gamma   90.00
#
_symmetry.space_group_name_H-M   'P 1'
#
loop_
_entity.id
_entity.type
_entity.pdbx_description
1 polymer ?
#
loop_
_entity_poly.entity_id
_entity_poly.type
_entity_poly.pdbx_seq_one_letter_code
_entity_poly.pdbx_strand_id
1 'polypeptide(L)'
;MHLYITCAFASGNYNGLTDRIHQYRKSNKTPYLQKVGKAYIESYIAAFPFKNDSLQFKKKYEETFSTLFQKTTLEDLPRIINNKKDAENANAENTKKKYLTAVPADTAKSISFRNAITLIFAYVDTKFSGLQDAELSVYKKQIAKLENSVANPIAAKYTLPVAPIAITHANIVNVITGKIDADQTILINKNKIIEVGTFKKIKIPHNATLIDAMGKYAMPGMTDGHIHFFQSGGLYTRPDGINVPGIYPYEKDQQWIKENMYDLMARYIACGVTNVIDVGGPMSNFEIRERVNNEITSPNALVTGPLISTLQPKGFIKDNLPIIKASTAEEAISLIIQQLPYKPDFIKIWYLAENKKDALHNLPMVKAAIDETHRNGLKACVHATEYETAKLAVEAGADILVHSIDDKLLDEPFLQLLKTKNVTYIPTLQVYANYMRLRIQNFSFEPHDYKYANPFMLGSTMDLKHINPTVSGIDYNYFRTVIKLPNAMDTILAKNLLFVSKAGINVVAGTDAGNIGTHHGSSFLKELEMMKSAGLSEWEILKSCTINAATGFGKEKEWGSIEKNKIADILLLDKNPLLGLSALYYIPTVIHRGVILKTDELLPLSPEILVQRQLNAYNARDINAFLEPYADSVELYQFPGTLLSKGKEQMRQQYESMFKNLPGLHCELKKRIIKDNFIIDHESITGIGQPQKIEAIALYEIENNKIIKVYFIQ
;
A
#
# COMPACT_ATOMS: atom_id res chain seq x y z
N MET A 1 25.41 -6.61 32.20
CA MET A 1 24.33 -6.68 31.19
C MET A 1 24.12 -5.33 30.54
N HIS A 2 23.69 -4.28 31.24
CA HIS A 2 23.52 -2.95 30.64
C HIS A 2 24.81 -2.38 30.01
N LEU A 3 25.94 -2.39 30.71
CA LEU A 3 27.24 -1.98 30.15
C LEU A 3 27.66 -2.82 28.92
N TYR A 4 27.27 -4.10 28.88
CA TYR A 4 27.59 -5.01 27.78
C TYR A 4 26.63 -4.85 26.60
N ILE A 5 25.36 -4.50 26.87
CA ILE A 5 24.37 -4.12 25.88
C ILE A 5 24.84 -2.83 25.21
N THR A 6 25.19 -1.79 25.98
CA THR A 6 25.74 -0.53 25.47
C THR A 6 27.05 -0.72 24.70
N CYS A 7 27.98 -1.57 25.18
CA CYS A 7 29.21 -1.88 24.46
C CYS A 7 28.99 -2.76 23.21
N ALA A 8 28.03 -3.70 23.21
CA ALA A 8 27.67 -4.51 22.05
C ALA A 8 26.95 -3.68 20.97
N PHE A 9 26.14 -2.70 21.40
CA PHE A 9 25.55 -1.68 20.54
C PHE A 9 26.60 -0.80 19.86
N ALA A 10 27.61 -0.36 20.61
CA ALA A 10 28.71 0.43 20.06
C ALA A 10 29.66 -0.38 19.14
N SER A 11 29.65 -1.72 19.21
CA SER A 11 30.58 -2.61 18.47
C SER A 11 29.93 -3.49 17.41
N GLY A 12 28.61 -3.41 17.21
CA GLY A 12 27.90 -4.13 16.14
C GLY A 12 27.80 -5.66 16.30
N ASN A 13 28.09 -6.22 17.49
CA ASN A 13 28.05 -7.67 17.72
C ASN A 13 26.66 -8.15 18.17
N TYR A 14 25.75 -8.32 17.20
CA TYR A 14 24.34 -8.65 17.45
C TYR A 14 24.09 -10.13 17.78
N ASN A 15 24.87 -11.06 17.23
CA ASN A 15 24.68 -12.50 17.48
C ASN A 15 25.10 -12.90 18.91
N GLY A 16 26.21 -12.35 19.42
CA GLY A 16 26.64 -12.59 20.81
C GLY A 16 25.69 -11.99 21.86
N LEU A 17 24.86 -11.02 21.47
CA LEU A 17 23.83 -10.44 22.33
C LEU A 17 22.63 -11.39 22.47
N THR A 18 22.17 -11.98 21.36
CA THR A 18 21.05 -12.92 21.29
C THR A 18 21.31 -14.19 22.12
N ASP A 19 22.53 -14.73 22.05
CA ASP A 19 22.94 -15.92 22.81
C ASP A 19 22.99 -15.66 24.32
N ARG A 20 23.44 -14.46 24.73
CA ARG A 20 23.43 -14.06 26.14
C ARG A 20 22.05 -13.71 26.67
N ILE A 21 21.15 -13.16 25.85
CA ILE A 21 19.72 -12.99 26.20
C ILE A 21 19.09 -14.38 26.44
N HIS A 22 19.43 -15.38 25.63
CA HIS A 22 19.02 -16.77 25.83
C HIS A 22 19.60 -17.40 27.10
N GLN A 23 20.87 -17.15 27.44
CA GLN A 23 21.42 -17.55 28.74
C GLN A 23 20.76 -16.82 29.91
N TYR A 24 20.39 -15.54 29.75
CA TYR A 24 19.79 -14.74 30.81
C TYR A 24 18.33 -15.12 31.09
N ARG A 25 17.59 -15.63 30.10
CA ARG A 25 16.27 -16.28 30.27
C ARG A 25 16.30 -17.41 31.32
N LYS A 26 17.45 -18.04 31.54
CA LYS A 26 17.63 -19.09 32.56
C LYS A 26 17.92 -18.55 33.97
N SER A 27 18.10 -17.24 34.15
CA SER A 27 18.43 -16.64 35.45
C SER A 27 17.28 -15.77 36.01
N ASN A 28 16.62 -16.25 37.06
CA ASN A 28 15.52 -15.55 37.75
C ASN A 28 15.99 -14.26 38.44
N LYS A 29 15.85 -13.08 37.80
CA LYS A 29 16.15 -11.77 38.44
C LYS A 29 14.99 -10.74 38.38
N THR A 30 14.40 -10.60 39.57
CA THR A 30 13.77 -9.53 40.40
C THR A 30 13.08 -8.23 39.88
N PRO A 31 12.06 -7.70 40.63
CA PRO A 31 11.18 -6.56 40.26
C PRO A 31 11.82 -5.18 40.02
N TYR A 32 13.00 -4.91 40.59
CA TYR A 32 13.69 -3.62 40.43
C TYR A 32 14.05 -3.31 38.97
N LEU A 33 14.48 -4.33 38.22
CA LEU A 33 14.80 -4.18 36.79
C LEU A 33 13.56 -3.88 35.94
N GLN A 34 12.37 -4.30 36.37
CA GLN A 34 11.10 -4.00 35.69
C GLN A 34 10.72 -2.51 35.86
N LYS A 35 10.85 -1.95 37.06
CA LYS A 35 10.56 -0.52 37.34
C LYS A 35 11.51 0.43 36.59
N VAL A 36 12.82 0.13 36.56
CA VAL A 36 13.81 0.92 35.80
C VAL A 36 13.58 0.82 34.28
N GLY A 37 13.24 -0.37 33.79
CA GLY A 37 12.88 -0.57 32.39
C GLY A 37 11.64 0.23 31.95
N LYS A 38 10.61 0.29 32.81
CA LYS A 38 9.41 1.11 32.57
C LYS A 38 9.74 2.60 32.49
N ALA A 39 10.50 3.14 33.45
CA ALA A 39 10.94 4.53 33.44
C ALA A 39 11.75 4.87 32.19
N TYR A 40 12.60 3.96 31.71
CA TYR A 40 13.36 4.13 30.48
C TYR A 40 12.46 4.26 29.23
N ILE A 41 11.50 3.35 29.10
CA ILE A 41 10.57 3.31 27.96
C ILE A 41 9.70 4.56 27.94
N GLU A 42 9.06 4.90 29.06
CA GLU A 42 8.19 6.07 29.17
C GLU A 42 8.96 7.38 28.91
N SER A 43 10.21 7.47 29.34
CA SER A 43 11.05 8.64 29.09
C SER A 43 11.48 8.77 27.64
N TYR A 44 11.75 7.65 26.97
CA TYR A 44 12.05 7.63 25.54
C TYR A 44 10.82 8.03 24.72
N ILE A 45 9.65 7.49 25.05
CA ILE A 45 8.37 7.88 24.43
C ILE A 45 8.10 9.37 24.62
N ALA A 46 8.32 9.91 25.83
CA ALA A 46 8.11 11.32 26.13
C ALA A 46 9.10 12.25 25.41
N ALA A 47 10.35 11.81 25.19
CA ALA A 47 11.37 12.57 24.49
C ALA A 47 11.26 12.50 22.96
N PHE A 48 10.59 11.47 22.44
CA PHE A 48 10.51 11.19 21.02
C PHE A 48 10.07 12.34 20.10
N PRO A 49 9.10 13.21 20.47
CA PRO A 49 8.74 14.36 19.64
C PRO A 49 9.93 15.26 19.28
N PHE A 50 11.00 15.23 20.06
CA PHE A 50 12.22 16.02 19.87
C PHE A 50 13.34 15.25 19.17
N LYS A 51 13.08 14.09 18.54
CA LYS A 51 14.10 13.21 17.92
C LYS A 51 15.06 13.89 16.93
N ASN A 52 14.66 15.02 16.33
CA ASN A 52 15.47 15.80 15.39
C ASN A 52 16.23 16.97 16.04
N ASP A 53 16.04 17.20 17.34
CA ASP A 53 16.73 18.19 18.16
C ASP A 53 17.38 17.44 19.34
N SER A 54 18.65 17.06 19.17
CA SER A 54 19.39 16.23 20.12
C SER A 54 19.44 16.82 21.52
N LEU A 55 19.43 18.16 21.63
CA LEU A 55 19.48 18.87 22.90
C LEU A 55 18.13 18.80 23.61
N GLN A 56 17.02 19.06 22.90
CA GLN A 56 15.68 18.94 23.48
C GLN A 56 15.29 17.50 23.78
N PHE A 57 15.67 16.55 22.92
CA PHE A 57 15.47 15.12 23.16
C PHE A 57 16.13 14.70 24.47
N LYS A 58 17.42 15.01 24.63
CA LYS A 58 18.18 14.68 25.83
C LYS A 58 17.54 15.32 27.07
N LYS A 59 17.24 16.62 27.01
CA LYS A 59 16.61 17.35 28.12
C LYS A 59 15.29 16.70 28.54
N LYS A 60 14.42 16.37 27.58
CA LYS A 60 13.10 15.80 27.87
C LYS A 60 13.19 14.37 28.40
N TYR A 61 14.11 13.60 27.84
CA TYR A 61 14.40 12.24 28.29
C TYR A 61 14.88 12.23 29.75
N GLU A 62 15.89 13.05 30.07
CA GLU A 62 16.48 13.13 31.40
C GLU A 62 15.49 13.64 32.46
N GLU A 63 14.67 14.63 32.10
CA GLU A 63 13.59 15.16 32.97
C GLU A 63 12.57 14.07 33.32
N THR A 64 12.07 13.37 32.30
CA THR A 64 11.03 12.35 32.46
C THR A 64 11.58 11.13 33.21
N PHE A 65 12.80 10.72 32.88
CA PHE A 65 13.47 9.60 33.52
C PHE A 65 13.74 9.89 34.98
N SER A 66 14.23 11.08 35.29
CA SER A 66 14.46 11.52 36.67
C SER A 66 13.18 11.54 37.48
N THR A 67 12.07 12.01 36.89
CA THR A 67 10.76 12.08 37.56
C THR A 67 10.20 10.69 37.86
N LEU A 68 10.23 9.78 36.87
CA LEU A 68 9.72 8.42 37.02
C LEU A 68 10.59 7.58 37.96
N PHE A 69 11.91 7.77 37.91
CA PHE A 69 12.86 7.08 38.77
C PHE A 69 12.76 7.56 40.23
N GLN A 70 12.58 8.87 40.48
CA GLN A 70 12.46 9.42 41.84
C GLN A 70 11.18 9.01 42.58
N LYS A 71 10.12 8.64 41.86
CA LYS A 71 8.92 8.04 42.48
C LYS A 71 9.14 6.60 42.99
N THR A 72 10.33 6.03 42.80
CA THR A 72 10.72 4.73 43.37
C THR A 72 11.26 4.95 44.78
N THR A 73 10.57 4.46 45.82
CA THR A 73 10.98 4.70 47.22
C THR A 73 12.18 3.82 47.61
N LEU A 74 12.98 4.27 48.58
CA LEU A 74 14.11 3.51 49.13
C LEU A 74 13.69 2.15 49.73
N GLU A 75 12.42 2.02 50.13
CA GLU A 75 11.83 0.79 50.67
C GLU A 75 11.62 -0.31 49.61
N ASP A 76 11.63 0.02 48.31
CA ASP A 76 11.52 -0.94 47.21
C ASP A 76 12.84 -1.70 46.90
N LEU A 77 13.96 -1.31 47.54
CA LEU A 77 15.32 -1.78 47.23
C LEU A 77 15.78 -3.08 47.95
N PRO A 78 15.33 -3.45 49.17
CA PRO A 78 15.86 -4.62 49.85
C PRO A 78 15.01 -5.90 49.66
N ARG A 79 15.17 -6.53 48.49
CA ARG A 79 15.04 -8.01 48.35
C ARG A 79 16.09 -8.62 47.39
N ILE A 80 17.08 -7.83 46.99
CA ILE A 80 17.97 -8.16 45.84
C ILE A 80 19.44 -8.31 46.25
N ILE A 81 19.84 -7.90 47.44
CA ILE A 81 21.25 -7.93 47.86
C ILE A 81 21.38 -8.78 49.12
N ASN A 82 21.71 -10.06 48.94
CA ASN A 82 22.21 -10.92 50.02
C ASN A 82 23.66 -10.50 50.35
N ASN A 83 23.82 -9.33 50.95
CA ASN A 83 24.90 -8.98 51.88
C ASN A 83 24.79 -7.51 52.29
N LYS A 84 24.63 -7.29 53.60
CA LYS A 84 24.50 -5.97 54.22
C LYS A 84 25.68 -5.01 53.96
N LYS A 85 26.83 -5.50 53.48
CA LYS A 85 28.02 -4.67 53.19
C LYS A 85 27.99 -3.92 51.85
N ASP A 86 27.18 -4.35 50.88
CA ASP A 86 27.11 -3.69 49.56
C ASP A 86 25.97 -2.66 49.45
N ALA A 87 24.99 -2.70 50.36
CA ALA A 87 23.88 -1.75 50.39
C ALA A 87 24.33 -0.33 50.77
N GLU A 88 25.40 -0.18 51.53
CA GLU A 88 25.97 1.12 51.91
C GLU A 88 26.75 1.78 50.75
N ASN A 89 27.20 1.02 49.75
CA ASN A 89 27.95 1.53 48.59
C ASN A 89 27.15 1.61 47.28
N ALA A 90 26.01 0.93 47.18
CA ALA A 90 25.12 1.01 46.02
C ALA A 90 24.13 2.19 46.13
N ASN A 91 24.66 3.41 46.17
CA ASN A 91 23.84 4.62 46.22
C ASN A 91 22.95 4.72 44.96
N ALA A 92 21.62 4.79 45.15
CA ALA A 92 20.64 4.97 44.08
C ALA A 92 20.99 6.16 43.17
N GLU A 93 21.68 7.15 43.75
CA GLU A 93 22.20 8.34 43.07
C GLU A 93 23.36 8.04 42.11
N ASN A 94 24.29 7.14 42.48
CA ASN A 94 25.36 6.68 41.59
C ASN A 94 24.82 5.81 40.45
N THR A 95 23.78 5.01 40.74
CA THR A 95 23.08 4.23 39.72
C THR A 95 22.35 5.16 38.75
N LYS A 96 21.58 6.14 39.26
CA LYS A 96 20.92 7.19 38.46
C LYS A 96 21.92 7.95 37.59
N LYS A 97 23.05 8.39 38.16
CA LYS A 97 24.12 9.09 37.44
C LYS A 97 24.71 8.23 36.33
N LYS A 98 25.01 6.96 36.60
CA LYS A 98 25.52 5.98 35.61
C LYS A 98 24.57 5.78 34.42
N TYR A 99 23.26 5.73 34.65
CA TYR A 99 22.26 5.56 33.59
C TYR A 99 22.03 6.86 32.78
N LEU A 100 22.02 8.02 33.44
CA LEU A 100 21.94 9.31 32.76
C LEU A 100 23.20 9.61 31.93
N THR A 101 24.39 9.19 32.37
CA THR A 101 25.65 9.36 31.62
C THR A 101 25.87 8.34 30.50
N ALA A 102 25.06 7.29 30.40
CA ALA A 102 25.21 6.23 29.40
C ALA A 102 24.51 6.55 28.06
N VAL A 103 23.88 7.71 27.92
CA VAL A 103 23.45 8.26 26.63
C VAL A 103 24.61 9.08 26.07
N PRO A 104 25.32 8.61 25.04
CA PRO A 104 26.40 9.39 24.44
C PRO A 104 25.84 10.70 23.89
N ALA A 105 26.60 11.79 24.03
CA ALA A 105 26.23 13.11 23.51
C ALA A 105 26.15 13.18 21.96
N ASP A 106 26.36 12.06 21.27
CA ASP A 106 26.57 12.00 19.83
C ASP A 106 25.80 10.84 19.15
N THR A 107 24.55 10.61 19.56
CA THR A 107 23.65 9.60 18.94
C THR A 107 23.23 9.91 17.49
N ALA A 108 23.84 10.91 16.84
CA ALA A 108 23.73 11.09 15.41
C ALA A 108 24.52 10.04 14.60
N LYS A 109 25.36 9.19 15.21
CA LYS A 109 26.02 8.08 14.52
C LYS A 109 25.72 6.71 15.14
N SER A 110 24.94 5.95 14.37
CA SER A 110 24.73 4.50 14.35
C SER A 110 24.09 3.80 15.56
N ILE A 111 22.82 4.11 15.82
CA ILE A 111 21.82 3.06 16.03
C ILE A 111 20.68 3.41 15.07
N SER A 112 20.32 2.52 14.13
CA SER A 112 19.11 2.78 13.34
C SER A 112 17.93 2.76 14.31
N PHE A 113 17.08 3.77 14.22
CA PHE A 113 15.91 3.90 15.08
C PHE A 113 15.05 2.62 15.14
N ARG A 114 14.99 1.89 14.01
CA ARG A 114 14.39 0.57 13.86
C ARG A 114 14.98 -0.47 14.83
N ASN A 115 16.31 -0.53 14.94
CA ASN A 115 16.99 -1.46 15.85
C ASN A 115 16.74 -1.11 17.32
N ALA A 116 16.65 0.18 17.67
CA ALA A 116 16.30 0.62 19.01
C ALA A 116 14.88 0.14 19.38
N ILE A 117 13.91 0.28 18.47
CA ILE A 117 12.55 -0.18 18.72
C ILE A 117 12.44 -1.71 18.78
N THR A 118 13.04 -2.45 17.85
CA THR A 118 13.02 -3.92 17.87
C THR A 118 13.55 -4.49 19.20
N LEU A 119 14.55 -3.82 19.79
CA LEU A 119 15.13 -4.24 21.06
C LEU A 119 14.31 -3.77 22.28
N ILE A 120 13.56 -2.67 22.16
CA ILE A 120 12.50 -2.31 23.13
C ILE A 120 11.40 -3.38 23.12
N PHE A 121 10.95 -3.85 21.96
CA PHE A 121 9.96 -4.94 21.87
C PHE A 121 10.48 -6.24 22.50
N ALA A 122 11.70 -6.64 22.17
CA ALA A 122 12.32 -7.80 22.76
C ALA A 122 12.42 -7.67 24.29
N TYR A 123 12.71 -6.47 24.81
CA TYR A 123 12.72 -6.20 26.25
C TYR A 123 11.32 -6.24 26.88
N VAL A 124 10.32 -5.64 26.20
CA VAL A 124 8.94 -5.58 26.67
C VAL A 124 8.34 -7.00 26.75
N ASP A 125 8.44 -7.78 25.68
CA ASP A 125 7.91 -9.14 25.65
C ASP A 125 8.65 -10.09 26.62
N THR A 126 9.94 -9.85 26.90
CA THR A 126 10.73 -10.72 27.81
C THR A 126 10.59 -10.39 29.31
N LYS A 127 10.12 -9.19 29.69
CA LYS A 127 10.04 -8.77 31.11
C LYS A 127 8.64 -8.48 31.63
N PHE A 128 7.65 -8.33 30.77
CA PHE A 128 6.28 -7.96 31.13
C PHE A 128 5.25 -9.06 30.84
N SER A 129 5.66 -10.34 30.77
CA SER A 129 4.79 -11.52 30.60
C SER A 129 3.80 -11.78 31.75
N GLY A 130 3.57 -10.80 32.63
CA GLY A 130 2.64 -10.85 33.77
C GLY A 130 1.84 -9.57 33.99
N LEU A 131 1.90 -8.59 33.08
CA LEU A 131 0.91 -7.50 33.04
C LEU A 131 -0.39 -8.01 32.39
N GLN A 132 -1.54 -7.49 32.80
CA GLN A 132 -2.81 -7.79 32.11
C GLN A 132 -2.74 -7.28 30.65
N ASP A 133 -3.28 -8.05 29.70
CA ASP A 133 -3.22 -7.79 28.25
C ASP A 133 -3.62 -6.36 27.85
N ALA A 134 -4.50 -5.73 28.63
CA ALA A 134 -4.97 -4.37 28.40
C ALA A 134 -3.86 -3.30 28.51
N GLU A 135 -2.94 -3.40 29.48
CA GLU A 135 -1.87 -2.42 29.68
C GLU A 135 -0.75 -2.59 28.63
N LEU A 136 -0.41 -3.84 28.31
CA LEU A 136 0.58 -4.17 27.27
C LEU A 136 0.11 -3.70 25.88
N SER A 137 -1.19 -3.80 25.59
CA SER A 137 -1.81 -3.31 24.36
C SER A 137 -1.61 -1.80 24.16
N VAL A 138 -1.67 -1.00 25.23
CA VAL A 138 -1.46 0.46 25.15
C VAL A 138 -0.04 0.80 24.73
N TYR A 139 0.97 0.15 25.32
CA TYR A 139 2.37 0.37 24.95
C TYR A 139 2.68 -0.13 23.53
N LYS A 140 2.15 -1.29 23.12
CA LYS A 140 2.30 -1.80 21.75
C LYS A 140 1.72 -0.82 20.72
N LYS A 141 0.55 -0.23 21.00
CA LYS A 141 -0.05 0.81 20.15
C LYS A 141 0.78 2.10 20.09
N GLN A 142 1.29 2.56 21.23
CA GLN A 142 2.13 3.76 21.27
C GLN A 142 3.46 3.54 20.52
N ILE A 143 4.10 2.38 20.68
CA ILE A 143 5.34 2.06 19.97
C ILE A 143 5.10 1.85 18.48
N ALA A 144 4.04 1.17 18.07
CA ALA A 144 3.67 1.04 16.65
C ALA A 144 3.45 2.42 15.99
N LYS A 145 2.82 3.36 16.72
CA LYS A 145 2.68 4.74 16.26
C LYS A 145 4.04 5.44 16.09
N LEU A 146 5.01 5.15 16.96
CA LEU A 146 6.37 5.68 16.87
C LEU A 146 7.15 5.07 15.71
N GLU A 147 7.05 3.75 15.51
CA GLU A 147 7.61 3.04 14.34
C GLU A 147 7.10 3.63 13.05
N ASN A 148 5.78 3.77 12.94
CA ASN A 148 5.13 4.35 11.78
C ASN A 148 5.61 5.79 11.53
N SER A 149 5.73 6.62 12.56
CA SER A 149 6.20 8.01 12.41
C SER A 149 7.68 8.16 12.01
N VAL A 150 8.48 7.08 12.09
CA VAL A 150 9.85 7.05 11.55
C VAL A 150 9.89 6.35 10.20
N ALA A 151 9.08 5.31 10.00
CA ALA A 151 8.95 4.64 8.72
C ALA A 151 8.30 5.55 7.66
N ASN A 152 7.45 6.49 8.06
CA ASN A 152 6.74 7.41 7.18
C ASN A 152 6.71 8.84 7.74
N PRO A 153 7.75 9.65 7.48
CA PRO A 153 7.80 11.04 7.91
C PRO A 153 6.70 11.93 7.32
N ILE A 154 6.09 11.54 6.20
CA ILE A 154 5.01 12.29 5.55
C ILE A 154 3.75 12.25 6.43
N ALA A 155 3.38 11.08 6.94
CA ALA A 155 2.24 10.92 7.82
C ALA A 155 2.36 11.73 9.12
N ALA A 156 3.57 11.93 9.63
CA ALA A 156 3.80 12.73 10.83
C ALA A 156 3.40 14.21 10.69
N LYS A 157 3.30 14.73 9.45
CA LYS A 157 2.82 16.09 9.17
C LYS A 157 1.31 16.23 9.38
N TYR A 158 0.58 15.13 9.29
CA TYR A 158 -0.87 15.10 9.31
C TYR A 158 -1.38 14.70 10.70
N THR A 159 -2.09 15.61 11.34
CA THR A 159 -2.69 15.38 12.66
C THR A 159 -4.20 15.55 12.57
N LEU A 160 -4.92 14.85 13.45
CA LEU A 160 -6.36 15.04 13.59
C LEU A 160 -6.62 16.51 13.97
N PRO A 161 -7.51 17.21 13.24
CA PRO A 161 -7.89 18.57 13.60
C PRO A 161 -8.46 18.62 15.01
N VAL A 162 -7.97 19.57 15.81
CA VAL A 162 -8.50 19.86 17.16
C VAL A 162 -9.86 20.56 17.04
N ALA A 163 -10.00 21.43 16.04
CA ALA A 163 -11.24 22.10 15.72
C ALA A 163 -12.08 21.27 14.74
N PRO A 164 -13.43 21.40 14.77
CA PRO A 164 -14.30 20.90 13.71
C PRO A 164 -13.90 21.47 12.34
N ILE A 165 -14.18 20.75 11.27
CA ILE A 165 -14.05 21.25 9.89
C ILE A 165 -15.45 21.51 9.34
N ALA A 166 -15.66 22.65 8.69
CA ALA A 166 -16.86 22.91 7.91
C ALA A 166 -16.49 23.13 6.43
N ILE A 167 -16.95 22.21 5.58
CA ILE A 167 -16.87 22.37 4.12
C ILE A 167 -18.17 23.06 3.69
N THR A 168 -18.09 24.30 3.23
CA THR A 168 -19.24 25.15 2.90
C THR A 168 -19.44 25.28 1.38
N HIS A 169 -20.66 25.54 0.93
CA HIS A 169 -21.01 25.76 -0.48
C HIS A 169 -20.66 24.62 -1.45
N ALA A 170 -20.51 23.39 -0.93
CA ALA A 170 -20.17 22.23 -1.74
C ALA A 170 -21.37 21.74 -2.57
N ASN A 171 -21.09 21.31 -3.81
CA ASN A 171 -22.02 20.49 -4.58
C ASN A 171 -21.81 19.01 -4.23
N ILE A 172 -22.66 18.44 -3.37
CA ILE A 172 -22.49 17.05 -2.91
C ILE A 172 -22.94 16.09 -4.01
N VAL A 173 -22.05 15.18 -4.38
CA VAL A 173 -22.34 14.04 -5.26
C VAL A 173 -23.04 12.95 -4.43
N ASN A 174 -24.38 13.01 -4.39
CA ASN A 174 -25.17 12.12 -3.56
C ASN A 174 -25.38 10.77 -4.27
N VAL A 175 -24.48 9.83 -3.99
CA VAL A 175 -24.49 8.47 -4.55
C VAL A 175 -25.67 7.61 -4.08
N ILE A 176 -26.38 8.01 -3.01
CA ILE A 176 -27.60 7.34 -2.57
C ILE A 176 -28.75 7.71 -3.50
N THR A 177 -28.99 9.01 -3.68
CA THR A 177 -30.14 9.53 -4.43
C THR A 177 -29.90 9.59 -5.94
N GLY A 178 -28.63 9.54 -6.38
CA GLY A 178 -28.25 9.70 -7.78
C GLY A 178 -28.45 11.14 -8.28
N LYS A 179 -28.21 12.13 -7.41
CA LYS A 179 -28.35 13.56 -7.72
C LYS A 179 -27.20 14.37 -7.14
N ILE A 180 -27.04 15.60 -7.64
CA ILE A 180 -26.16 16.59 -7.02
C ILE A 180 -26.98 17.44 -6.06
N ASP A 181 -26.63 17.42 -4.78
CA ASP A 181 -27.21 18.33 -3.78
C ASP A 181 -26.36 19.60 -3.75
N ALA A 182 -26.87 20.68 -4.37
CA ALA A 182 -26.14 21.94 -4.52
C ALA A 182 -26.11 22.76 -3.22
N ASP A 183 -25.06 23.58 -3.07
CA ASP A 183 -24.90 24.56 -1.97
C ASP A 183 -25.09 23.97 -0.55
N GLN A 184 -24.43 22.85 -0.31
CA GLN A 184 -24.46 22.15 0.97
C GLN A 184 -23.25 22.49 1.83
N THR A 185 -23.44 22.31 3.13
CA THR A 185 -22.39 22.37 4.16
C THR A 185 -22.25 21.01 4.81
N ILE A 186 -21.01 20.54 4.92
CA ILE A 186 -20.63 19.30 5.60
C ILE A 186 -19.84 19.69 6.84
N LEU A 187 -20.37 19.36 8.02
CA LEU A 187 -19.72 19.60 9.29
C LEU A 187 -19.09 18.31 9.81
N ILE A 188 -17.80 18.37 10.11
CA ILE A 188 -16.97 17.23 10.50
C ILE A 188 -16.39 17.52 11.88
N ASN A 189 -16.46 16.54 12.77
CA ASN A 189 -15.80 16.60 14.07
C ASN A 189 -14.95 15.35 14.27
N LYS A 190 -13.65 15.54 14.50
CA LYS A 190 -12.65 14.47 14.48
C LYS A 190 -12.77 13.68 13.16
N ASN A 191 -13.07 12.39 13.22
CA ASN A 191 -13.17 11.52 12.06
C ASN A 191 -14.59 11.30 11.54
N LYS A 192 -15.61 11.98 12.06
CA LYS A 192 -17.01 11.76 11.69
C LYS A 192 -17.68 12.98 11.10
N ILE A 193 -18.55 12.74 10.13
CA ILE A 193 -19.53 13.70 9.65
C ILE A 193 -20.61 13.84 10.71
N ILE A 194 -20.78 15.02 11.29
CA ILE A 194 -21.77 15.27 12.35
C ILE A 194 -23.05 15.91 11.81
N GLU A 195 -22.97 16.63 10.69
CA GLU A 195 -24.14 17.25 10.06
C GLU A 195 -23.89 17.51 8.57
N VAL A 196 -24.95 17.41 7.77
CA VAL A 196 -24.96 17.75 6.34
C VAL A 196 -26.26 18.49 6.04
N GLY A 197 -26.19 19.62 5.35
CA GLY A 197 -27.38 20.37 4.94
C GLY A 197 -27.05 21.71 4.32
N THR A 198 -28.07 22.44 3.86
CA THR A 198 -27.92 23.76 3.24
C THR A 198 -27.18 24.73 4.16
N PHE A 199 -26.33 25.61 3.61
CA PHE A 199 -25.52 26.57 4.38
C PHE A 199 -26.31 27.34 5.46
N LYS A 200 -27.54 27.78 5.14
CA LYS A 200 -28.41 28.52 6.09
C LYS A 200 -28.88 27.72 7.30
N LYS A 201 -28.88 26.38 7.23
CA LYS A 201 -29.43 25.50 8.29
C LYS A 201 -28.35 25.01 9.25
N ILE A 202 -27.10 24.92 8.80
CA ILE A 202 -26.00 24.39 9.59
C ILE A 202 -25.38 25.51 10.43
N LYS A 203 -25.39 25.33 11.76
CA LYS A 203 -24.69 26.25 12.67
C LYS A 203 -23.22 25.85 12.72
N ILE A 204 -22.37 26.64 12.06
CA ILE A 204 -20.93 26.40 12.04
C ILE A 204 -20.30 26.91 13.35
N PRO A 205 -19.56 26.07 14.11
CA PRO A 205 -18.84 26.53 15.30
C PRO A 205 -17.83 27.64 14.97
N HIS A 206 -17.72 28.65 15.82
CA HIS A 206 -16.82 29.79 15.60
C HIS A 206 -15.34 29.40 15.45
N ASN A 207 -14.92 28.31 16.07
CA ASN A 207 -13.54 27.81 15.99
C ASN A 207 -13.31 26.82 14.84
N ALA A 208 -14.33 26.55 14.01
CA ALA A 208 -14.20 25.55 12.95
C ALA A 208 -13.23 26.01 11.85
N THR A 209 -12.43 25.07 11.34
CA THR A 209 -11.66 25.26 10.12
C THR A 209 -12.63 25.30 8.94
N LEU A 210 -12.69 26.44 8.24
CA LEU A 210 -13.55 26.62 7.08
C LEU A 210 -12.84 26.20 5.80
N ILE A 211 -13.52 25.41 4.98
CA ILE A 211 -13.17 25.14 3.59
C ILE A 211 -14.31 25.65 2.73
N ASP A 212 -14.08 26.70 1.95
CA ASP A 212 -15.04 27.15 0.94
C ASP A 212 -14.92 26.26 -0.31
N ALA A 213 -16.00 25.57 -0.64
CA ALA A 213 -16.13 24.67 -1.78
C ALA A 213 -17.06 25.25 -2.86
N MET A 214 -17.27 26.56 -2.88
CA MET A 214 -17.99 27.25 -3.96
C MET A 214 -17.47 26.81 -5.34
N GLY A 215 -18.37 26.34 -6.20
CA GLY A 215 -18.05 25.83 -7.54
C GLY A 215 -17.36 24.46 -7.58
N LYS A 216 -17.01 23.89 -6.42
CA LYS A 216 -16.40 22.55 -6.30
C LYS A 216 -17.46 21.49 -5.99
N TYR A 217 -17.05 20.23 -6.10
CA TYR A 217 -17.88 19.06 -5.82
C TYR A 217 -17.29 18.26 -4.65
N ALA A 218 -18.17 17.79 -3.76
CA ALA A 218 -17.80 16.88 -2.68
C ALA A 218 -18.35 15.47 -2.98
N MET A 219 -17.47 14.50 -3.11
CA MET A 219 -17.82 13.10 -3.38
C MET A 219 -17.33 12.21 -2.22
N PRO A 220 -18.02 11.11 -1.87
CA PRO A 220 -17.48 10.14 -0.91
C PRO A 220 -16.11 9.61 -1.40
N GLY A 221 -15.20 9.32 -0.46
CA GLY A 221 -13.94 8.64 -0.78
C GLY A 221 -14.18 7.30 -1.50
N MET A 222 -13.33 7.00 -2.48
CA MET A 222 -13.48 5.81 -3.32
C MET A 222 -12.93 4.56 -2.62
N THR A 223 -13.39 3.40 -3.10
CA THR A 223 -12.95 2.07 -2.65
C THR A 223 -12.43 1.26 -3.84
N ASP A 224 -11.21 0.75 -3.72
CA ASP A 224 -10.73 -0.33 -4.60
C ASP A 224 -11.11 -1.69 -3.98
N GLY A 225 -12.12 -2.32 -4.57
CA GLY A 225 -12.78 -3.52 -4.05
C GLY A 225 -11.98 -4.80 -4.17
N HIS A 226 -10.81 -4.79 -4.82
CA HIS A 226 -9.95 -5.97 -4.94
C HIS A 226 -8.51 -5.56 -5.20
N ILE A 227 -7.63 -5.80 -4.22
CA ILE A 227 -6.18 -5.62 -4.32
C ILE A 227 -5.43 -6.79 -3.64
N HIS A 228 -4.10 -6.79 -3.73
CA HIS A 228 -3.22 -7.73 -3.03
C HIS A 228 -1.98 -7.04 -2.43
N PHE A 229 -1.89 -6.95 -1.10
CA PHE A 229 -0.75 -6.34 -0.38
C PHE A 229 0.55 -7.11 -0.54
N PHE A 230 0.48 -8.43 -0.74
CA PHE A 230 1.67 -9.26 -0.91
C PHE A 230 2.26 -9.19 -2.31
N GLN A 231 1.71 -8.32 -3.17
CA GLN A 231 2.16 -8.16 -4.53
C GLN A 231 2.51 -6.70 -4.82
N SER A 232 3.53 -6.42 -5.65
CA SER A 232 4.11 -5.08 -5.84
C SER A 232 3.54 -4.32 -7.04
N GLY A 233 2.83 -5.01 -7.94
CA GLY A 233 2.45 -4.54 -9.27
C GLY A 233 3.56 -4.69 -10.32
N GLY A 234 4.77 -5.05 -9.88
CA GLY A 234 5.94 -5.20 -10.74
C GLY A 234 6.00 -6.55 -11.45
N LEU A 235 7.04 -6.72 -12.27
CA LEU A 235 7.22 -7.92 -13.10
C LEU A 235 7.41 -9.21 -12.29
N TYR A 236 8.04 -9.12 -11.12
CA TYR A 236 8.54 -10.27 -10.35
C TYR A 236 7.62 -10.70 -9.20
N THR A 237 6.45 -10.07 -9.11
CA THR A 237 5.57 -10.20 -7.96
C THR A 237 4.82 -11.54 -7.87
N ARG A 238 4.81 -12.32 -8.96
CA ARG A 238 4.09 -13.59 -9.08
C ARG A 238 5.03 -14.70 -9.54
N PRO A 239 5.65 -15.45 -8.61
CA PRO A 239 6.62 -16.50 -8.94
C PRO A 239 5.97 -17.73 -9.60
N ASP A 240 4.64 -17.81 -9.59
CA ASP A 240 3.84 -18.78 -10.35
C ASP A 240 3.49 -18.30 -11.77
N GLY A 241 3.71 -17.02 -12.07
CA GLY A 241 3.53 -16.42 -13.40
C GLY A 241 4.85 -16.19 -14.13
N ILE A 242 5.75 -15.40 -13.53
CA ILE A 242 7.08 -15.09 -14.06
C ILE A 242 8.10 -15.34 -12.95
N ASN A 243 9.01 -16.27 -13.19
CA ASN A 243 9.99 -16.68 -12.21
C ASN A 243 11.40 -16.66 -12.79
N VAL A 244 12.19 -15.67 -12.39
CA VAL A 244 13.58 -15.49 -12.82
C VAL A 244 14.50 -15.28 -11.61
N PRO A 245 14.69 -16.30 -10.76
CA PRO A 245 15.33 -16.14 -9.46
C PRO A 245 16.81 -15.74 -9.56
N GLY A 246 17.47 -16.04 -10.69
CA GLY A 246 18.85 -15.58 -10.96
C GLY A 246 18.97 -14.08 -11.27
N ILE A 247 17.86 -13.39 -11.54
CA ILE A 247 17.81 -11.95 -11.86
C ILE A 247 17.16 -11.20 -10.69
N TYR A 248 15.96 -11.64 -10.29
CA TYR A 248 15.19 -11.03 -9.23
C TYR A 248 14.43 -12.09 -8.43
N PRO A 249 14.96 -12.53 -7.27
CA PRO A 249 14.30 -13.48 -6.39
C PRO A 249 12.96 -12.95 -5.86
N TYR A 250 11.99 -13.82 -5.66
CA TYR A 250 10.69 -13.44 -5.09
C TYR A 250 10.82 -12.85 -3.67
N GLU A 251 11.76 -13.34 -2.86
CA GLU A 251 12.05 -12.82 -1.53
C GLU A 251 12.48 -11.34 -1.57
N LYS A 252 13.17 -10.94 -2.63
CA LYS A 252 13.57 -9.54 -2.85
C LYS A 252 12.33 -8.66 -3.12
N ASP A 253 11.37 -9.16 -3.90
CA ASP A 253 10.08 -8.48 -4.12
C ASP A 253 9.30 -8.32 -2.81
N GLN A 254 9.17 -9.40 -2.06
CA GLN A 254 8.49 -9.40 -0.76
C GLN A 254 9.14 -8.46 0.25
N GLN A 255 10.46 -8.38 0.27
CA GLN A 255 11.17 -7.42 1.11
C GLN A 255 10.94 -5.97 0.63
N TRP A 256 10.99 -5.74 -0.68
CA TRP A 256 10.73 -4.43 -1.26
C TRP A 256 9.32 -3.93 -0.91
N ILE A 257 8.29 -4.78 -1.01
CA ILE A 257 6.91 -4.45 -0.61
C ILE A 257 6.85 -4.03 0.86
N LYS A 258 7.50 -4.77 1.76
CA LYS A 258 7.53 -4.44 3.19
C LYS A 258 8.19 -3.08 3.45
N GLU A 259 9.25 -2.76 2.71
CA GLU A 259 9.98 -1.50 2.83
C GLU A 259 9.24 -0.31 2.21
N ASN A 260 8.36 -0.56 1.23
CA ASN A 260 7.65 0.48 0.46
C ASN A 260 6.14 0.52 0.73
N MET A 261 5.62 -0.23 1.71
CA MET A 261 4.18 -0.35 1.98
C MET A 261 3.50 1.02 2.14
N TYR A 262 4.11 1.96 2.87
CA TYR A 262 3.52 3.29 3.07
C TYR A 262 3.52 4.14 1.80
N ASP A 263 4.51 4.00 0.92
CA ASP A 263 4.49 4.63 -0.41
C ASP A 263 3.36 4.05 -1.27
N LEU A 264 3.22 2.72 -1.31
CA LEU A 264 2.13 2.06 -2.03
C LEU A 264 0.75 2.51 -1.53
N MET A 265 0.58 2.64 -0.22
CA MET A 265 -0.67 3.08 0.39
C MET A 265 -0.96 4.58 0.17
N ALA A 266 0.06 5.43 0.23
CA ALA A 266 -0.08 6.86 -0.06
C ALA A 266 -0.55 7.12 -1.49
N ARG A 267 -0.20 6.24 -2.45
CA ARG A 267 -0.65 6.32 -3.84
C ARG A 267 -2.15 6.13 -3.98
N TYR A 268 -2.75 5.23 -3.20
CA TYR A 268 -4.21 5.09 -3.17
C TYR A 268 -4.90 6.37 -2.72
N ILE A 269 -4.44 6.96 -1.61
CA ILE A 269 -4.99 8.24 -1.12
C ILE A 269 -4.79 9.35 -2.15
N ALA A 270 -3.63 9.42 -2.81
CA ALA A 270 -3.34 10.40 -3.86
C ALA A 270 -4.30 10.27 -5.07
N CYS A 271 -4.77 9.04 -5.35
CA CYS A 271 -5.79 8.75 -6.36
C CYS A 271 -7.25 8.86 -5.82
N GLY A 272 -7.45 9.34 -4.59
CA GLY A 272 -8.78 9.48 -3.97
C GLY A 272 -9.41 8.17 -3.50
N VAL A 273 -8.64 7.08 -3.43
CA VAL A 273 -9.07 5.80 -2.87
C VAL A 273 -8.77 5.80 -1.38
N THR A 274 -9.81 5.94 -0.55
CA THR A 274 -9.71 6.00 0.91
C THR A 274 -9.94 4.64 1.58
N ASN A 275 -10.40 3.65 0.83
CA ASN A 275 -10.61 2.29 1.29
C ASN A 275 -10.07 1.28 0.26
N VAL A 276 -9.46 0.20 0.71
CA VAL A 276 -8.99 -0.90 -0.14
C VAL A 276 -9.42 -2.22 0.46
N ILE A 277 -9.71 -3.19 -0.39
CA ILE A 277 -10.10 -4.53 0.03
C ILE A 277 -9.03 -5.49 -0.48
N ASP A 278 -8.23 -6.05 0.43
CA ASP A 278 -7.28 -7.11 0.11
C ASP A 278 -8.04 -8.44 0.04
N VAL A 279 -8.11 -9.02 -1.16
CA VAL A 279 -8.91 -10.22 -1.45
C VAL A 279 -8.01 -11.45 -1.48
N GLY A 280 -6.87 -11.42 -0.80
CA GLY A 280 -6.01 -12.58 -0.67
C GLY A 280 -4.57 -12.24 -0.31
N GLY A 281 -4.01 -13.00 0.63
CA GLY A 281 -2.58 -12.96 0.89
C GLY A 281 -2.18 -13.78 2.12
N PRO A 282 -0.91 -13.74 2.54
CA PRO A 282 -0.43 -14.52 3.67
C PRO A 282 -1.07 -14.05 4.99
N MET A 283 -0.91 -14.84 6.07
CA MET A 283 -1.38 -14.47 7.41
C MET A 283 -0.83 -13.11 7.90
N SER A 284 0.31 -12.67 7.38
CA SER A 284 0.87 -11.34 7.68
C SER A 284 0.01 -10.17 7.18
N ASN A 285 -0.96 -10.39 6.27
CA ASN A 285 -1.90 -9.36 5.83
C ASN A 285 -2.77 -8.83 6.98
N PHE A 286 -3.09 -9.65 7.98
CA PHE A 286 -3.83 -9.17 9.16
C PHE A 286 -3.05 -8.12 9.95
N GLU A 287 -1.73 -8.29 10.08
CA GLU A 287 -0.88 -7.26 10.70
C GLU A 287 -0.75 -6.02 9.83
N ILE A 288 -0.69 -6.19 8.50
CA ILE A 288 -0.67 -5.07 7.55
C ILE A 288 -1.95 -4.24 7.71
N ARG A 289 -3.13 -4.88 7.79
CA ARG A 289 -4.42 -4.22 8.06
C ARG A 289 -4.33 -3.31 9.28
N GLU A 290 -3.86 -3.83 10.41
CA GLU A 290 -3.75 -3.06 11.64
C GLU A 290 -2.80 -1.86 11.48
N ARG A 291 -1.71 -2.00 10.74
CA ARG A 291 -0.76 -0.89 10.51
C ARG A 291 -1.37 0.19 9.62
N VAL A 292 -1.93 -0.18 8.47
CA VAL A 292 -2.48 0.77 7.49
C VAL A 292 -3.74 1.48 8.02
N ASN A 293 -4.57 0.79 8.81
CA ASN A 293 -5.74 1.38 9.46
C ASN A 293 -5.40 2.40 10.56
N ASN A 294 -4.16 2.40 11.04
CA ASN A 294 -3.67 3.39 12.02
C ASN A 294 -2.79 4.48 11.37
N GLU A 295 -2.55 4.42 10.06
CA GLU A 295 -1.66 5.33 9.35
C GLU A 295 -2.47 6.28 8.46
N ILE A 296 -2.40 7.58 8.74
CA ILE A 296 -3.30 8.57 8.12
C ILE A 296 -3.09 8.76 6.61
N THR A 297 -1.92 8.45 6.08
CA THR A 297 -1.65 8.49 4.63
C THR A 297 -1.92 7.15 3.95
N SER A 298 -2.55 6.20 4.64
CA SER A 298 -2.96 4.92 4.10
C SER A 298 -4.47 4.80 4.09
N PRO A 299 -5.07 4.14 3.09
CA PRO A 299 -6.51 3.86 3.08
C PRO A 299 -6.88 2.93 4.25
N ASN A 300 -8.16 2.89 4.61
CA ASN A 300 -8.65 1.80 5.43
C ASN A 300 -8.63 0.51 4.62
N ALA A 301 -8.32 -0.60 5.28
CA ALA A 301 -8.23 -1.92 4.69
C ALA A 301 -9.23 -2.87 5.34
N LEU A 302 -9.91 -3.65 4.50
CA LEU A 302 -10.49 -4.94 4.88
C LEU A 302 -9.63 -6.03 4.26
N VAL A 303 -9.40 -7.12 4.99
CA VAL A 303 -8.51 -8.19 4.51
C VAL A 303 -9.11 -9.56 4.77
N THR A 304 -8.80 -10.47 3.85
CA THR A 304 -8.78 -11.91 4.12
C THR A 304 -7.36 -12.33 4.53
N GLY A 305 -7.21 -13.58 4.99
CA GLY A 305 -5.92 -14.26 5.07
C GLY A 305 -5.67 -15.11 3.82
N PRO A 306 -4.92 -16.22 3.98
CA PRO A 306 -4.61 -17.11 2.87
C PRO A 306 -5.85 -17.60 2.13
N LEU A 307 -5.78 -17.58 0.80
CA LEU A 307 -6.85 -18.11 -0.04
C LEU A 307 -6.90 -19.63 0.10
N ILE A 308 -8.09 -20.16 0.29
CA ILE A 308 -8.34 -21.60 0.25
C ILE A 308 -8.54 -21.98 -1.22
N SER A 309 -7.72 -22.87 -1.76
CA SER A 309 -7.72 -23.15 -3.20
C SER A 309 -7.90 -24.62 -3.53
N THR A 310 -8.44 -24.89 -4.72
CA THR A 310 -8.44 -26.22 -5.35
C THR A 310 -7.06 -26.59 -5.92
N LEU A 311 -6.15 -25.63 -6.08
CA LEU A 311 -4.83 -25.78 -6.69
C LEU A 311 -3.74 -25.23 -5.75
N GLN A 312 -2.55 -25.84 -5.75
CA GLN A 312 -1.38 -25.28 -5.09
C GLN A 312 -0.45 -24.63 -6.11
N PRO A 313 -0.33 -23.29 -6.13
CA PRO A 313 0.67 -22.60 -6.94
C PRO A 313 2.10 -22.92 -6.48
N LYS A 314 3.03 -22.85 -7.43
CA LYS A 314 4.46 -23.09 -7.20
C LYS A 314 5.22 -21.77 -6.97
N GLY A 315 6.43 -21.86 -6.41
CA GLY A 315 7.37 -20.73 -6.34
C GLY A 315 7.19 -19.78 -5.15
N PHE A 316 6.10 -19.89 -4.39
CA PHE A 316 5.90 -19.11 -3.17
C PHE A 316 6.75 -19.60 -1.98
N ILE A 317 7.01 -18.69 -1.04
CA ILE A 317 7.71 -18.98 0.22
C ILE A 317 6.85 -19.93 1.07
N LYS A 318 7.39 -21.13 1.35
CA LYS A 318 6.64 -22.24 1.98
C LYS A 318 6.01 -21.89 3.33
N ASP A 319 6.68 -21.10 4.16
CA ASP A 319 6.21 -20.76 5.50
C ASP A 319 5.32 -19.50 5.54
N ASN A 320 5.04 -18.91 4.37
CA ASN A 320 4.25 -17.68 4.23
C ASN A 320 3.41 -17.72 2.95
N LEU A 321 2.69 -18.84 2.75
CA LEU A 321 1.88 -19.05 1.56
C LEU A 321 0.68 -18.10 1.53
N PRO A 322 0.49 -17.33 0.44
CA PRO A 322 -0.72 -16.55 0.24
C PRO A 322 -1.91 -17.42 -0.19
N ILE A 323 -1.65 -18.58 -0.78
CA ILE A 323 -2.63 -19.48 -1.38
C ILE A 323 -2.31 -20.90 -0.90
N ILE A 324 -3.30 -21.55 -0.30
CA ILE A 324 -3.15 -22.88 0.31
C ILE A 324 -4.18 -23.82 -0.28
N LYS A 325 -3.72 -24.94 -0.85
CA LYS A 325 -4.62 -25.97 -1.38
C LYS A 325 -5.33 -26.70 -0.24
N ALA A 326 -6.63 -26.90 -0.41
CA ALA A 326 -7.42 -27.91 0.30
C ALA A 326 -7.92 -28.97 -0.69
N SER A 327 -7.88 -30.23 -0.29
CA SER A 327 -8.35 -31.37 -1.09
C SER A 327 -9.62 -32.01 -0.52
N THR A 328 -9.95 -31.72 0.75
CA THR A 328 -11.18 -32.21 1.40
C THR A 328 -11.94 -31.08 2.10
N ALA A 329 -13.19 -31.35 2.47
CA ALA A 329 -14.02 -30.43 3.25
C ALA A 329 -13.38 -30.11 4.61
N GLU A 330 -12.81 -31.12 5.28
CA GLU A 330 -12.17 -30.98 6.59
C GLU A 330 -10.92 -30.11 6.52
N GLU A 331 -10.11 -30.25 5.46
CA GLU A 331 -8.94 -29.40 5.23
C GLU A 331 -9.35 -27.94 5.02
N ALA A 332 -10.38 -27.69 4.20
CA ALA A 332 -10.87 -26.34 3.96
C ALA A 332 -11.44 -25.69 5.24
N ILE A 333 -12.22 -26.43 6.01
CA ILE A 333 -12.72 -25.99 7.33
C ILE A 333 -11.56 -25.66 8.28
N SER A 334 -10.54 -26.53 8.34
CA SER A 334 -9.36 -26.32 9.17
C SER A 334 -8.62 -25.03 8.81
N LEU A 335 -8.46 -24.73 7.52
CA LEU A 335 -7.83 -23.49 7.05
C LEU A 335 -8.64 -22.24 7.42
N ILE A 336 -9.97 -22.33 7.47
CA ILE A 336 -10.82 -21.22 7.96
C ILE A 336 -10.60 -21.04 9.46
N ILE A 337 -10.70 -22.12 10.23
CA ILE A 337 -10.54 -22.10 11.70
C ILE A 337 -9.19 -21.49 12.09
N GLN A 338 -8.13 -21.77 11.35
CA GLN A 338 -6.80 -21.19 11.58
C GLN A 338 -6.75 -19.67 11.39
N GLN A 339 -7.60 -19.12 10.51
CA GLN A 339 -7.68 -17.68 10.24
C GLN A 339 -8.53 -16.93 11.28
N LEU A 340 -9.56 -17.57 11.86
CA LEU A 340 -10.52 -16.92 12.77
C LEU A 340 -9.88 -16.12 13.95
N PRO A 341 -8.81 -16.59 14.62
CA PRO A 341 -8.17 -15.84 15.70
C PRO A 341 -7.66 -14.45 15.27
N TYR A 342 -7.38 -14.25 13.98
CA TYR A 342 -6.89 -13.00 13.41
C TYR A 342 -8.03 -12.06 12.96
N LYS A 343 -9.28 -12.49 13.14
CA LYS A 343 -10.50 -11.73 12.82
C LYS A 343 -10.52 -11.29 11.35
N PRO A 344 -10.57 -12.24 10.39
CA PRO A 344 -10.72 -11.90 8.98
C PRO A 344 -12.03 -11.12 8.76
N ASP A 345 -11.99 -10.17 7.82
CA ASP A 345 -13.18 -9.39 7.47
C ASP A 345 -14.15 -10.19 6.59
N PHE A 346 -13.61 -11.15 5.83
CA PHE A 346 -14.31 -12.13 4.99
C PHE A 346 -13.33 -13.26 4.64
N ILE A 347 -13.82 -14.36 4.07
CA ILE A 347 -12.98 -15.51 3.64
C ILE A 347 -12.93 -15.59 2.12
N LYS A 348 -11.74 -15.90 1.59
CA LYS A 348 -11.51 -16.08 0.16
C LYS A 348 -11.32 -17.54 -0.23
N ILE A 349 -12.07 -17.97 -1.25
CA ILE A 349 -11.94 -19.26 -1.91
C ILE A 349 -11.50 -19.04 -3.37
N TRP A 350 -10.47 -19.76 -3.80
CA TRP A 350 -10.00 -19.77 -5.18
C TRP A 350 -10.42 -21.07 -5.87
N TYR A 351 -11.57 -21.02 -6.53
CA TYR A 351 -12.24 -22.17 -7.13
C TYR A 351 -11.91 -22.28 -8.61
N LEU A 352 -10.81 -22.98 -8.90
CA LEU A 352 -10.39 -23.31 -10.26
C LEU A 352 -10.85 -24.71 -10.65
N ALA A 353 -11.27 -24.86 -11.91
CA ALA A 353 -11.56 -26.15 -12.53
C ALA A 353 -11.28 -26.09 -14.04
N GLU A 354 -10.67 -27.14 -14.60
CA GLU A 354 -10.38 -27.19 -16.04
C GLU A 354 -11.64 -27.50 -16.87
N ASN A 355 -12.61 -28.18 -16.25
CA ASN A 355 -13.86 -28.59 -16.87
C ASN A 355 -14.96 -28.80 -15.81
N LYS A 356 -16.18 -29.08 -16.28
CA LYS A 356 -17.35 -29.31 -15.41
C LYS A 356 -17.18 -30.48 -14.43
N LYS A 357 -16.48 -31.54 -14.81
CA LYS A 357 -16.25 -32.69 -13.94
C LYS A 357 -15.35 -32.29 -12.76
N ASP A 358 -14.29 -31.54 -13.02
CA ASP A 358 -13.39 -31.04 -11.98
C ASP A 358 -14.08 -30.02 -11.08
N ALA A 359 -14.95 -29.18 -11.66
CA ALA A 359 -15.78 -28.26 -10.88
C ALA A 359 -16.64 -29.05 -9.88
N LEU A 360 -17.41 -30.03 -10.35
CA LEU A 360 -18.26 -30.85 -9.49
C LEU A 360 -17.46 -31.69 -8.47
N HIS A 361 -16.25 -32.16 -8.83
CA HIS A 361 -15.38 -32.88 -7.92
C HIS A 361 -14.92 -32.01 -6.73
N ASN A 362 -14.58 -30.75 -6.99
CA ASN A 362 -14.11 -29.80 -5.98
C ASN A 362 -15.25 -29.13 -5.19
N LEU A 363 -16.49 -29.17 -5.70
CA LEU A 363 -17.64 -28.50 -5.10
C LEU A 363 -17.89 -28.86 -3.62
N PRO A 364 -17.77 -30.11 -3.15
CA PRO A 364 -17.96 -30.43 -1.73
C PRO A 364 -17.03 -29.64 -0.81
N MET A 365 -15.76 -29.46 -1.20
CA MET A 365 -14.79 -28.68 -0.44
C MET A 365 -15.16 -27.19 -0.44
N VAL A 366 -15.52 -26.65 -1.61
CA VAL A 366 -15.94 -25.24 -1.76
C VAL A 366 -17.20 -24.96 -0.93
N LYS A 367 -18.20 -25.85 -0.98
CA LYS A 367 -19.43 -25.71 -0.20
C LYS A 367 -19.14 -25.76 1.31
N ALA A 368 -18.31 -26.69 1.76
CA ALA A 368 -17.93 -26.78 3.17
C ALA A 368 -17.21 -25.51 3.66
N ALA A 369 -16.35 -24.93 2.81
CA ALA A 369 -15.70 -23.65 3.11
C ALA A 369 -16.69 -22.49 3.22
N ILE A 370 -17.68 -22.41 2.31
CA ILE A 370 -18.74 -21.40 2.37
C ILE A 370 -19.60 -21.58 3.63
N ASP A 371 -20.06 -22.80 3.90
CA ASP A 371 -20.91 -23.11 5.05
C ASP A 371 -20.21 -22.74 6.38
N GLU A 372 -18.91 -23.06 6.51
CA GLU A 372 -18.13 -22.72 7.71
C GLU A 372 -17.86 -21.22 7.82
N THR A 373 -17.64 -20.54 6.69
CA THR A 373 -17.51 -19.07 6.65
C THR A 373 -18.78 -18.41 7.20
N HIS A 374 -19.95 -18.84 6.73
CA HIS A 374 -21.25 -18.33 7.18
C HIS A 374 -21.56 -18.68 8.64
N ARG A 375 -21.16 -19.88 9.11
CA ARG A 375 -21.28 -20.27 10.53
C ARG A 375 -20.59 -19.30 11.47
N ASN A 376 -19.53 -18.63 11.00
CA ASN A 376 -18.77 -17.63 11.74
C ASN A 376 -19.23 -16.18 11.45
N GLY A 377 -20.35 -15.99 10.75
CA GLY A 377 -20.93 -14.68 10.45
C GLY A 377 -20.14 -13.85 9.44
N LEU A 378 -19.28 -14.50 8.65
CA LEU A 378 -18.44 -13.85 7.64
C LEU A 378 -19.04 -14.04 6.24
N LYS A 379 -18.64 -13.17 5.30
CA LYS A 379 -18.98 -13.34 3.88
C LYS A 379 -17.96 -14.26 3.18
N ALA A 380 -18.44 -15.05 2.23
CA ALA A 380 -17.62 -15.89 1.37
C ALA A 380 -17.39 -15.23 0.01
N CYS A 381 -16.13 -14.89 -0.27
CA CYS A 381 -15.69 -14.38 -1.55
C CYS A 381 -15.10 -15.52 -2.40
N VAL A 382 -15.51 -15.64 -3.66
CA VAL A 382 -15.09 -16.74 -4.54
C VAL A 382 -14.52 -16.19 -5.83
N HIS A 383 -13.32 -16.63 -6.20
CA HIS A 383 -12.83 -16.51 -7.57
C HIS A 383 -13.37 -17.70 -8.35
N ALA A 384 -14.12 -17.40 -9.41
CA ALA A 384 -14.68 -18.37 -10.34
C ALA A 384 -14.92 -17.67 -11.68
N THR A 385 -13.98 -17.84 -12.61
CA THR A 385 -13.94 -17.13 -13.91
C THR A 385 -14.74 -17.84 -15.00
N GLU A 386 -15.05 -19.13 -14.82
CA GLU A 386 -15.87 -19.89 -15.75
C GLU A 386 -17.34 -19.88 -15.32
N TYR A 387 -18.25 -19.88 -16.30
CA TYR A 387 -19.69 -19.87 -16.05
C TYR A 387 -20.13 -21.00 -15.09
N GLU A 388 -19.62 -22.23 -15.29
CA GLU A 388 -20.02 -23.38 -14.49
C GLU A 388 -19.51 -23.28 -13.03
N THR A 389 -18.27 -22.87 -12.81
CA THR A 389 -17.70 -22.71 -11.46
C THR A 389 -18.40 -21.57 -10.72
N ALA A 390 -18.67 -20.46 -11.41
CA ALA A 390 -19.37 -19.31 -10.85
C ALA A 390 -20.81 -19.66 -10.44
N LYS A 391 -21.54 -20.35 -11.31
CA LYS A 391 -22.91 -20.80 -11.02
C LYS A 391 -22.94 -21.73 -9.81
N LEU A 392 -22.08 -22.76 -9.77
CA LEU A 392 -22.02 -23.70 -8.65
C LEU A 392 -21.63 -23.01 -7.33
N ALA A 393 -20.70 -22.04 -7.38
CA ALA A 393 -20.33 -21.25 -6.21
C ALA A 393 -21.50 -20.44 -5.64
N VAL A 394 -22.29 -19.80 -6.51
CA VAL A 394 -23.46 -19.01 -6.11
C VAL A 394 -24.59 -19.89 -5.59
N GLU A 395 -24.82 -21.04 -6.22
CA GLU A 395 -25.76 -22.07 -5.71
C GLU A 395 -25.35 -22.55 -4.32
N ALA A 396 -24.04 -22.72 -4.08
CA ALA A 396 -23.46 -23.09 -2.79
C ALA A 396 -23.47 -21.95 -1.74
N GLY A 397 -23.79 -20.71 -2.13
CA GLY A 397 -23.95 -19.58 -1.22
C GLY A 397 -22.83 -18.53 -1.24
N ALA A 398 -22.04 -18.43 -2.31
CA ALA A 398 -21.08 -17.34 -2.45
C ALA A 398 -21.75 -15.96 -2.35
N ASP A 399 -21.20 -15.07 -1.51
CA ASP A 399 -21.70 -13.70 -1.32
C ASP A 399 -21.08 -12.72 -2.33
N ILE A 400 -19.82 -13.00 -2.73
CA ILE A 400 -19.03 -12.13 -3.59
C ILE A 400 -18.38 -12.98 -4.67
N LEU A 401 -18.60 -12.64 -5.93
CA LEU A 401 -17.82 -13.13 -7.07
C LEU A 401 -16.81 -12.08 -7.50
N VAL A 402 -15.57 -12.50 -7.69
CA VAL A 402 -14.52 -11.64 -8.25
C VAL A 402 -14.02 -12.17 -9.59
N HIS A 403 -13.52 -11.22 -10.37
CA HIS A 403 -13.23 -11.32 -11.78
C HIS A 403 -14.48 -11.61 -12.60
N SER A 404 -14.61 -10.92 -13.72
CA SER A 404 -15.70 -11.19 -14.63
C SER A 404 -15.59 -12.60 -15.22
N ILE A 405 -16.74 -13.26 -15.38
CA ILE A 405 -16.83 -14.53 -16.10
C ILE A 405 -16.36 -14.31 -17.54
N ASP A 406 -15.45 -15.16 -18.01
CA ASP A 406 -14.64 -14.91 -19.20
C ASP A 406 -14.83 -15.92 -20.34
N ASP A 407 -15.45 -17.07 -20.05
CA ASP A 407 -15.65 -18.16 -21.02
C ASP A 407 -16.95 -18.05 -21.81
N LYS A 408 -18.02 -17.48 -21.22
CA LYS A 408 -19.36 -17.36 -21.84
C LYS A 408 -20.11 -16.11 -21.39
N LEU A 409 -21.08 -15.70 -22.21
CA LEU A 409 -22.04 -14.67 -21.83
C LEU A 409 -22.99 -15.17 -20.75
N LEU A 410 -23.31 -14.31 -19.78
CA LEU A 410 -24.31 -14.61 -18.76
C LEU A 410 -25.71 -14.61 -19.36
N ASP A 411 -26.46 -15.67 -19.08
CA ASP A 411 -27.86 -15.81 -19.45
C ASP A 411 -28.79 -15.34 -18.32
N GLU A 412 -30.05 -15.13 -18.64
CA GLU A 412 -31.00 -14.57 -17.68
C GLU A 412 -31.24 -15.46 -16.44
N PRO A 413 -31.31 -16.81 -16.55
CA PRO A 413 -31.38 -17.65 -15.35
C PRO A 413 -30.22 -17.41 -14.38
N PHE A 414 -29.00 -17.21 -14.87
CA PHE A 414 -27.86 -16.95 -13.99
C PHE A 414 -27.89 -15.53 -13.41
N LEU A 415 -28.26 -14.51 -14.20
CA LEU A 415 -28.46 -13.15 -13.68
C LEU A 415 -29.53 -13.11 -12.57
N GLN A 416 -30.63 -13.84 -12.73
CA GLN A 416 -31.65 -13.96 -11.70
C GLN A 416 -31.16 -14.70 -10.45
N LEU A 417 -30.32 -15.72 -10.63
CA LEU A 417 -29.67 -16.40 -9.50
C LEU A 417 -28.78 -15.43 -8.70
N LEU A 418 -27.90 -14.68 -9.39
CA LEU A 418 -27.03 -13.67 -8.76
C LEU A 418 -27.85 -12.65 -7.96
N LYS A 419 -28.94 -12.15 -8.56
CA LYS A 419 -29.85 -11.19 -7.93
C LYS A 419 -30.57 -11.77 -6.72
N THR A 420 -31.12 -12.97 -6.85
CA THR A 420 -31.87 -13.65 -5.76
C THR A 420 -30.97 -13.96 -4.58
N LYS A 421 -29.70 -14.30 -4.85
CA LYS A 421 -28.68 -14.56 -3.83
C LYS A 421 -28.00 -13.28 -3.31
N ASN A 422 -28.37 -12.10 -3.82
CA ASN A 422 -27.79 -10.81 -3.47
C ASN A 422 -26.25 -10.79 -3.60
N VAL A 423 -25.74 -11.38 -4.67
CA VAL A 423 -24.31 -11.50 -4.94
C VAL A 423 -23.72 -10.13 -5.27
N THR A 424 -22.56 -9.83 -4.70
CA THR A 424 -21.71 -8.72 -5.13
C THR A 424 -20.75 -9.18 -6.22
N TYR A 425 -20.64 -8.40 -7.29
CA TYR A 425 -19.83 -8.72 -8.46
C TYR A 425 -18.67 -7.72 -8.63
N ILE A 426 -17.44 -8.22 -8.69
CA ILE A 426 -16.23 -7.40 -8.86
C ILE A 426 -15.54 -7.80 -10.17
N PRO A 427 -15.47 -6.92 -11.19
CA PRO A 427 -15.14 -7.35 -12.56
C PRO A 427 -13.64 -7.48 -12.86
N THR A 428 -12.78 -6.62 -12.29
CA THR A 428 -11.32 -6.57 -12.52
C THR A 428 -10.96 -6.68 -14.02
N LEU A 429 -11.50 -5.80 -14.85
CA LEU A 429 -11.45 -5.90 -16.30
C LEU A 429 -10.03 -5.82 -16.87
N GLN A 430 -9.13 -5.08 -16.20
CA GLN A 430 -7.81 -4.78 -16.77
C GLN A 430 -6.75 -5.86 -16.53
N VAL A 431 -6.81 -6.60 -15.41
CA VAL A 431 -5.69 -7.42 -14.91
C VAL A 431 -5.27 -8.48 -15.92
N TYR A 432 -6.22 -9.20 -16.50
CA TYR A 432 -5.96 -10.20 -17.54
C TYR A 432 -5.30 -9.57 -18.77
N ALA A 433 -5.83 -8.43 -19.23
CA ALA A 433 -5.27 -7.73 -20.38
C ALA A 433 -3.84 -7.25 -20.12
N ASN A 434 -3.50 -6.87 -18.88
CA ASN A 434 -2.15 -6.46 -18.50
C ASN A 434 -1.16 -7.65 -18.53
N TYR A 435 -1.56 -8.83 -18.07
CA TYR A 435 -0.77 -10.06 -18.26
C TYR A 435 -0.54 -10.36 -19.74
N MET A 436 -1.56 -10.23 -20.59
CA MET A 436 -1.44 -10.49 -22.03
C MET A 436 -0.53 -9.48 -22.72
N ARG A 437 -0.71 -8.19 -22.43
CA ARG A 437 0.16 -7.09 -22.88
C ARG A 437 1.61 -7.35 -22.53
N LEU A 438 1.85 -7.85 -21.32
CA LEU A 438 3.18 -8.19 -20.86
C LEU A 438 3.81 -9.36 -21.61
N ARG A 439 3.06 -10.43 -21.83
CA ARG A 439 3.53 -11.59 -22.62
C ARG A 439 3.85 -11.25 -24.07
N ILE A 440 3.14 -10.30 -24.67
CA ILE A 440 3.44 -9.84 -26.05
C ILE A 440 4.39 -8.63 -26.09
N GLN A 441 4.77 -8.09 -24.93
CA GLN A 441 5.58 -6.89 -24.74
C GLN A 441 5.01 -5.66 -25.44
N ASN A 442 3.69 -5.47 -25.29
CA ASN A 442 2.94 -4.33 -25.82
C ASN A 442 2.33 -3.55 -24.65
N PHE A 443 3.08 -2.58 -24.14
CA PHE A 443 2.64 -1.71 -23.06
C PHE A 443 2.54 -0.27 -23.53
N SER A 444 1.62 0.43 -22.89
CA SER A 444 1.41 1.86 -22.98
C SER A 444 1.06 2.34 -21.58
N PHE A 445 1.68 3.43 -21.16
CA PHE A 445 1.40 4.06 -19.88
C PHE A 445 0.68 5.38 -20.14
N GLU A 446 -0.30 5.69 -19.31
CA GLU A 446 -0.97 6.98 -19.36
C GLU A 446 -0.20 8.00 -18.49
N PRO A 447 -0.37 9.32 -18.69
CA PRO A 447 0.21 10.33 -17.80
C PRO A 447 -0.13 10.10 -16.32
N HIS A 448 -1.30 9.52 -16.05
CA HIS A 448 -1.74 9.13 -14.71
C HIS A 448 -0.84 8.05 -14.08
N ASP A 449 -0.39 7.05 -14.86
CA ASP A 449 0.51 6.00 -14.38
C ASP A 449 1.87 6.57 -14.02
N TYR A 450 2.44 7.44 -14.87
CA TYR A 450 3.71 8.09 -14.57
C TYR A 450 3.65 8.97 -13.33
N LYS A 451 2.49 9.54 -12.99
CA LYS A 451 2.33 10.37 -11.79
C LYS A 451 2.15 9.53 -10.53
N TYR A 452 1.29 8.51 -10.56
CA TYR A 452 0.83 7.84 -9.34
C TYR A 452 1.33 6.40 -9.16
N ALA A 453 1.78 5.70 -10.21
CA ALA A 453 2.37 4.37 -10.04
C ALA A 453 3.75 4.45 -9.36
N ASN A 454 4.13 3.43 -8.61
CA ASN A 454 5.50 3.36 -8.10
C ASN A 454 6.48 3.23 -9.28
N PRO A 455 7.43 4.17 -9.45
CA PRO A 455 8.22 4.25 -10.68
C PRO A 455 9.14 3.03 -10.86
N PHE A 456 9.60 2.39 -9.78
CA PHE A 456 10.43 1.19 -9.90
C PHE A 456 9.61 -0.01 -10.37
N MET A 457 8.41 -0.19 -9.81
CA MET A 457 7.53 -1.29 -10.21
C MET A 457 6.97 -1.08 -11.61
N LEU A 458 6.60 0.16 -11.97
CA LEU A 458 6.23 0.54 -13.33
C LEU A 458 7.36 0.21 -14.32
N GLY A 459 8.58 0.65 -14.01
CA GLY A 459 9.77 0.41 -14.83
C GLY A 459 10.04 -1.07 -15.06
N SER A 460 9.92 -1.89 -14.00
CA SER A 460 10.20 -3.33 -14.07
C SER A 460 9.38 -4.09 -15.12
N THR A 461 8.18 -3.61 -15.45
CA THR A 461 7.31 -4.26 -16.44
C THR A 461 7.91 -4.27 -17.85
N MET A 462 8.83 -3.33 -18.15
CA MET A 462 9.53 -3.23 -19.43
C MET A 462 10.78 -4.11 -19.52
N ASP A 463 11.29 -4.60 -18.38
CA ASP A 463 12.54 -5.38 -18.33
C ASP A 463 12.45 -6.70 -19.09
N LEU A 464 11.24 -7.27 -19.15
CA LEU A 464 10.99 -8.59 -19.70
C LEU A 464 11.47 -8.75 -21.16
N LYS A 465 11.41 -7.68 -21.95
CA LYS A 465 11.91 -7.64 -23.34
C LYS A 465 13.42 -7.82 -23.45
N HIS A 466 14.14 -7.53 -22.38
CA HIS A 466 15.60 -7.48 -22.32
C HIS A 466 16.19 -8.62 -21.48
N ILE A 467 15.34 -9.47 -20.89
CA ILE A 467 15.75 -10.72 -20.26
C ILE A 467 15.93 -11.81 -21.33
N ASN A 468 17.02 -12.56 -21.24
CA ASN A 468 17.27 -13.69 -22.14
C ASN A 468 16.09 -14.70 -22.08
N PRO A 469 15.46 -15.05 -23.22
CA PRO A 469 14.33 -15.98 -23.25
C PRO A 469 14.61 -17.32 -22.56
N THR A 470 15.83 -17.85 -22.69
CA THR A 470 16.26 -19.10 -22.03
C THR A 470 16.25 -18.97 -20.50
N VAL A 471 16.47 -17.76 -19.96
CA VAL A 471 16.42 -17.48 -18.52
C VAL A 471 14.99 -17.26 -18.05
N SER A 472 14.17 -16.52 -18.82
CA SER A 472 12.78 -16.26 -18.46
C SER A 472 11.85 -17.46 -18.61
N GLY A 473 12.24 -18.47 -19.40
CA GLY A 473 11.37 -19.59 -19.77
C GLY A 473 10.19 -19.18 -20.64
N ILE A 474 10.17 -17.93 -21.12
CA ILE A 474 9.08 -17.37 -21.93
C ILE A 474 9.56 -17.15 -23.37
N ASP A 475 8.81 -17.72 -24.30
CA ASP A 475 8.93 -17.40 -25.72
C ASP A 475 7.94 -16.29 -26.11
N TYR A 476 8.41 -15.04 -26.08
CA TYR A 476 7.60 -13.87 -26.46
C TYR A 476 7.24 -13.85 -27.95
N ASN A 477 8.05 -14.48 -28.81
CA ASN A 477 7.74 -14.55 -30.24
C ASN A 477 6.55 -15.49 -30.45
N TYR A 478 6.52 -16.62 -29.75
CA TYR A 478 5.35 -17.49 -29.69
C TYR A 478 4.12 -16.74 -29.16
N PHE A 479 4.24 -16.01 -28.04
CA PHE A 479 3.09 -15.28 -27.49
C PHE A 479 2.54 -14.21 -28.44
N ARG A 480 3.40 -13.50 -29.18
CA ARG A 480 2.96 -12.51 -30.19
C ARG A 480 2.21 -13.14 -31.37
N THR A 481 2.43 -14.42 -31.66
CA THR A 481 1.69 -15.11 -32.74
C THR A 481 0.35 -15.64 -32.27
N VAL A 482 0.25 -16.11 -31.02
CA VAL A 482 -0.97 -16.77 -30.51
C VAL A 482 -1.90 -15.85 -29.73
N ILE A 483 -1.38 -14.82 -29.05
CA ILE A 483 -2.18 -13.87 -28.27
C ILE A 483 -2.62 -12.72 -29.17
N LYS A 484 -3.95 -12.56 -29.31
CA LYS A 484 -4.56 -11.35 -29.86
C LYS A 484 -5.21 -10.58 -28.73
N LEU A 485 -4.81 -9.32 -28.56
CA LEU A 485 -5.48 -8.45 -27.59
C LEU A 485 -6.87 -8.09 -28.14
N PRO A 486 -7.96 -8.43 -27.43
CA PRO A 486 -9.29 -8.02 -27.85
C PRO A 486 -9.44 -6.51 -27.69
N ASN A 487 -10.34 -5.92 -28.48
CA ASN A 487 -10.78 -4.55 -28.22
C ASN A 487 -11.46 -4.52 -26.84
N ALA A 488 -11.12 -3.53 -26.00
CA ALA A 488 -11.64 -3.40 -24.64
C ALA A 488 -13.19 -3.40 -24.59
N MET A 489 -13.86 -2.88 -25.64
CA MET A 489 -15.32 -2.83 -25.73
C MET A 489 -15.98 -4.15 -26.18
N ASP A 490 -15.23 -5.10 -26.74
CA ASP A 490 -15.79 -6.31 -27.35
C ASP A 490 -15.42 -7.59 -26.60
N THR A 491 -15.04 -7.46 -25.33
CA THR A 491 -14.74 -8.62 -24.48
C THR A 491 -16.01 -9.23 -23.88
N ILE A 492 -16.00 -10.54 -23.65
CA ILE A 492 -17.03 -11.24 -22.85
C ILE A 492 -17.13 -10.60 -21.46
N LEU A 493 -15.99 -10.24 -20.85
CA LEU A 493 -15.91 -9.54 -19.56
C LEU A 493 -16.75 -8.25 -19.54
N ALA A 494 -16.53 -7.35 -20.52
CA ALA A 494 -17.24 -6.08 -20.62
C ALA A 494 -18.75 -6.28 -20.83
N LYS A 495 -19.14 -7.22 -21.71
CA LYS A 495 -20.55 -7.54 -21.96
C LYS A 495 -21.23 -8.10 -20.71
N ASN A 496 -20.55 -9.01 -20.00
CA ASN A 496 -21.06 -9.60 -18.76
C ASN A 496 -21.19 -8.56 -17.65
N LEU A 497 -20.22 -7.66 -17.48
CA LEU A 497 -20.34 -6.53 -16.57
C LEU A 497 -21.58 -5.69 -16.88
N LEU A 498 -21.82 -5.37 -18.16
CA LEU A 498 -23.00 -4.61 -18.55
C LEU A 498 -24.31 -5.35 -18.21
N PHE A 499 -24.38 -6.66 -18.49
CA PHE A 499 -25.56 -7.48 -18.15
C PHE A 499 -25.82 -7.52 -16.65
N VAL A 500 -24.76 -7.71 -15.83
CA VAL A 500 -24.85 -7.67 -14.37
C VAL A 500 -25.36 -6.32 -13.88
N SER A 501 -24.81 -5.22 -14.39
CA SER A 501 -25.25 -3.86 -14.04
C SER A 501 -26.72 -3.63 -14.40
N LYS A 502 -27.14 -4.01 -15.63
CA LYS A 502 -28.53 -3.84 -16.09
C LYS A 502 -29.54 -4.71 -15.35
N ALA A 503 -29.11 -5.88 -14.84
CA ALA A 503 -29.95 -6.71 -13.98
C ALA A 503 -30.17 -6.12 -12.58
N GLY A 504 -29.43 -5.06 -12.21
CA GLY A 504 -29.49 -4.41 -10.90
C GLY A 504 -28.75 -5.17 -9.80
N ILE A 505 -27.75 -5.98 -10.19
CA ILE A 505 -26.87 -6.69 -9.24
C ILE A 505 -25.84 -5.69 -8.70
N ASN A 506 -25.41 -5.88 -7.45
CA ASN A 506 -24.45 -4.99 -6.81
C ASN A 506 -23.05 -5.13 -7.45
N VAL A 507 -22.68 -4.16 -8.29
CA VAL A 507 -21.35 -4.09 -8.91
C VAL A 507 -20.43 -3.25 -8.04
N VAL A 508 -19.21 -3.75 -7.80
CA VAL A 508 -18.14 -3.04 -7.07
C VAL A 508 -16.92 -2.91 -7.98
N ALA A 509 -16.35 -1.72 -8.07
CA ALA A 509 -15.09 -1.52 -8.79
C ALA A 509 -13.93 -2.17 -8.04
N GLY A 510 -13.05 -2.89 -8.74
CA GLY A 510 -11.86 -3.51 -8.16
C GLY A 510 -10.84 -3.79 -9.25
N THR A 511 -9.55 -3.60 -8.94
CA THR A 511 -8.48 -3.65 -9.95
C THR A 511 -7.77 -4.99 -10.04
N ASP A 512 -7.73 -5.72 -8.93
CA ASP A 512 -6.77 -6.78 -8.67
C ASP A 512 -5.31 -6.25 -8.61
N ALA A 513 -5.14 -5.00 -8.18
CA ALA A 513 -3.83 -4.33 -8.12
C ALA A 513 -2.86 -4.99 -7.15
N GLY A 514 -1.59 -4.95 -7.54
CA GLY A 514 -0.52 -5.79 -6.99
C GLY A 514 -0.09 -6.83 -8.02
N ASN A 515 -1.00 -7.33 -8.87
CA ASN A 515 -0.64 -8.26 -9.94
C ASN A 515 0.25 -7.60 -11.00
N ILE A 516 0.94 -8.44 -11.79
CA ILE A 516 1.87 -8.01 -12.83
C ILE A 516 1.23 -6.95 -13.75
N GLY A 517 1.81 -5.74 -13.76
CA GLY A 517 1.37 -4.62 -14.60
C GLY A 517 0.07 -3.94 -14.16
N THR A 518 -0.50 -4.32 -13.01
CA THR A 518 -1.66 -3.67 -12.39
C THR A 518 -1.19 -3.01 -11.09
N HIS A 519 -0.86 -1.73 -11.18
CA HIS A 519 -0.16 -1.00 -10.14
C HIS A 519 -1.11 -0.46 -9.06
N HIS A 520 -0.64 -0.47 -7.81
CA HIS A 520 -1.36 0.13 -6.69
C HIS A 520 -1.66 1.62 -6.93
N GLY A 521 -2.91 2.01 -6.68
CA GLY A 521 -3.40 3.37 -6.86
C GLY A 521 -3.65 3.74 -8.32
N SER A 522 -2.64 3.73 -9.18
CA SER A 522 -2.75 4.30 -10.54
C SER A 522 -3.70 3.52 -11.44
N SER A 523 -3.73 2.19 -11.33
CA SER A 523 -4.59 1.33 -12.15
C SER A 523 -6.08 1.50 -11.84
N PHE A 524 -6.45 2.08 -10.70
CA PHE A 524 -7.86 2.23 -10.32
C PHE A 524 -8.65 3.08 -11.31
N LEU A 525 -8.09 4.20 -11.75
CA LEU A 525 -8.73 5.05 -12.75
C LEU A 525 -8.97 4.29 -14.07
N LYS A 526 -8.01 3.47 -14.49
CA LYS A 526 -8.13 2.68 -15.72
C LYS A 526 -9.26 1.65 -15.62
N GLU A 527 -9.47 1.05 -14.46
CA GLU A 527 -10.60 0.15 -14.22
C GLU A 527 -11.92 0.89 -14.44
N LEU A 528 -12.07 2.09 -13.86
CA LEU A 528 -13.28 2.90 -14.03
C LEU A 528 -13.53 3.29 -15.50
N GLU A 529 -12.47 3.62 -16.24
CA GLU A 529 -12.56 3.88 -17.69
C GLU A 529 -12.98 2.65 -18.48
N MET A 530 -12.51 1.47 -18.10
CA MET A 530 -12.92 0.20 -18.73
C MET A 530 -14.38 -0.11 -18.41
N MET A 531 -14.84 0.14 -17.17
CA MET A 531 -16.25 0.03 -16.80
C MET A 531 -17.12 1.02 -17.61
N LYS A 532 -16.66 2.25 -17.83
CA LYS A 532 -17.33 3.23 -18.70
C LYS A 532 -17.40 2.73 -20.14
N SER A 533 -16.30 2.20 -20.65
CA SER A 533 -16.20 1.64 -22.01
C SER A 533 -17.08 0.40 -22.19
N ALA A 534 -17.35 -0.36 -21.12
CA ALA A 534 -18.31 -1.46 -21.10
C ALA A 534 -19.78 -1.01 -21.16
N GLY A 535 -20.06 0.30 -21.01
CA GLY A 535 -21.40 0.88 -21.15
C GLY A 535 -22.07 1.30 -19.85
N LEU A 536 -21.35 1.31 -18.71
CA LEU A 536 -21.87 1.86 -17.47
C LEU A 536 -21.96 3.38 -17.55
N SER A 537 -23.02 3.95 -16.96
CA SER A 537 -23.14 5.39 -16.74
C SER A 537 -22.19 5.88 -15.65
N GLU A 538 -21.95 7.19 -15.61
CA GLU A 538 -21.18 7.85 -14.56
C GLU A 538 -21.75 7.52 -13.19
N TRP A 539 -23.09 7.51 -13.03
CA TRP A 539 -23.71 7.13 -11.76
C TRP A 539 -23.46 5.68 -11.37
N GLU A 540 -23.54 4.74 -12.30
CA GLU A 540 -23.22 3.33 -12.03
C GLU A 540 -21.76 3.17 -11.57
N ILE A 541 -20.83 3.90 -12.19
CA ILE A 541 -19.40 3.88 -11.83
C ILE A 541 -19.14 4.55 -10.48
N LEU A 542 -19.68 5.75 -10.24
CA LEU A 542 -19.46 6.44 -8.97
C LEU A 542 -20.07 5.65 -7.80
N LYS A 543 -21.20 4.96 -8.01
CA LYS A 543 -21.77 4.06 -7.01
C LYS A 543 -20.90 2.82 -6.81
N SER A 544 -20.39 2.21 -7.89
CA SER A 544 -19.56 0.99 -7.82
C SER A 544 -18.29 1.18 -7.01
N CYS A 545 -17.68 2.36 -7.06
CA CYS A 545 -16.49 2.71 -6.27
C CYS A 545 -16.79 3.40 -4.93
N THR A 546 -18.05 3.53 -4.50
CA THR A 546 -18.41 4.16 -3.21
C THR A 546 -19.43 3.32 -2.42
N ILE A 547 -20.72 3.61 -2.55
CA ILE A 547 -21.78 3.00 -1.72
C ILE A 547 -21.99 1.51 -2.03
N ASN A 548 -21.82 1.09 -3.29
CA ASN A 548 -21.94 -0.33 -3.63
C ASN A 548 -20.79 -1.13 -3.03
N ALA A 549 -19.57 -0.56 -3.02
CA ALA A 549 -18.42 -1.15 -2.36
C ALA A 549 -18.68 -1.29 -0.84
N ALA A 550 -19.21 -0.23 -0.21
CA ALA A 550 -19.59 -0.28 1.19
C ALA A 550 -20.62 -1.38 1.47
N THR A 551 -21.69 -1.42 0.68
CA THR A 551 -22.77 -2.42 0.79
C THR A 551 -22.25 -3.84 0.56
N GLY A 552 -21.39 -4.03 -0.44
CA GLY A 552 -20.81 -5.33 -0.81
C GLY A 552 -20.06 -5.98 0.35
N PHE A 553 -19.37 -5.17 1.15
CA PHE A 553 -18.62 -5.62 2.32
C PHE A 553 -19.32 -5.34 3.67
N GLY A 554 -20.60 -4.94 3.67
CA GLY A 554 -21.40 -4.72 4.89
C GLY A 554 -20.97 -3.51 5.73
N LYS A 555 -20.48 -2.47 5.07
CA LYS A 555 -19.91 -1.24 5.63
C LYS A 555 -20.67 0.02 5.26
N GLU A 556 -21.84 -0.10 4.64
CA GLU A 556 -22.67 1.03 4.20
C GLU A 556 -23.13 1.93 5.34
N LYS A 557 -23.11 1.47 6.60
CA LYS A 557 -23.39 2.29 7.78
C LYS A 557 -22.16 3.07 8.28
N GLU A 558 -20.97 2.70 7.84
CA GLU A 558 -19.70 3.26 8.30
C GLU A 558 -19.13 4.26 7.30
N TRP A 559 -19.18 3.95 6.00
CA TRP A 559 -18.61 4.75 4.92
C TRP A 559 -19.37 4.54 3.58
N GLY A 560 -18.87 5.15 2.50
CA GLY A 560 -19.42 5.01 1.14
C GLY A 560 -20.43 6.07 0.72
N SER A 561 -20.80 7.00 1.61
CA SER A 561 -21.61 8.18 1.29
C SER A 561 -21.31 9.34 2.25
N ILE A 562 -21.69 10.56 1.86
CA ILE A 562 -21.60 11.76 2.71
C ILE A 562 -22.91 11.87 3.51
N GLU A 563 -22.98 11.16 4.63
CA GLU A 563 -24.15 11.16 5.53
C GLU A 563 -23.70 11.30 6.99
N LYS A 564 -24.61 11.82 7.83
CA LYS A 564 -24.37 11.98 9.26
C LYS A 564 -23.97 10.64 9.90
N ASN A 565 -23.04 10.72 10.86
CA ASN A 565 -22.44 9.65 11.64
C ASN A 565 -21.45 8.72 10.90
N LYS A 566 -21.30 8.86 9.57
CA LYS A 566 -20.29 8.12 8.80
C LYS A 566 -18.89 8.73 8.96
N ILE A 567 -17.89 7.93 8.61
CA ILE A 567 -16.49 8.37 8.56
C ILE A 567 -16.36 9.51 7.55
N ALA A 568 -15.61 10.53 7.91
CA ALA A 568 -15.32 11.67 7.03
C ALA A 568 -14.21 11.32 6.02
N ASP A 569 -14.59 10.52 5.02
CA ASP A 569 -13.82 10.23 3.82
C ASP A 569 -14.47 10.93 2.63
N ILE A 570 -13.91 12.06 2.20
CA ILE A 570 -14.49 12.99 1.23
C ILE A 570 -13.42 13.46 0.24
N LEU A 571 -13.75 13.42 -1.05
CA LEU A 571 -12.97 13.98 -2.14
C LEU A 571 -13.52 15.36 -2.47
N LEU A 572 -12.66 16.37 -2.55
CA LEU A 572 -13.00 17.68 -3.08
C LEU A 572 -12.48 17.80 -4.51
N LEU A 573 -13.41 17.83 -5.47
CA LEU A 573 -13.14 17.85 -6.90
C LEU A 573 -13.38 19.25 -7.47
N ASP A 574 -12.52 19.67 -8.40
CA ASP A 574 -12.68 20.95 -9.10
C ASP A 574 -13.71 20.88 -10.23
N LYS A 575 -14.11 19.68 -10.65
CA LYS A 575 -15.01 19.44 -11.78
C LYS A 575 -16.13 18.49 -11.40
N ASN A 576 -17.26 18.59 -12.09
CA ASN A 576 -18.38 17.68 -11.94
C ASN A 576 -17.99 16.27 -12.44
N PRO A 577 -17.97 15.24 -11.58
CA PRO A 577 -17.60 13.89 -12.00
C PRO A 577 -18.66 13.21 -12.90
N LEU A 578 -19.85 13.81 -13.05
CA LEU A 578 -20.89 13.32 -13.96
C LEU A 578 -20.72 13.81 -15.41
N LEU A 579 -19.78 14.71 -15.67
CA LEU A 579 -19.43 15.15 -17.03
C LEU A 579 -18.25 14.35 -17.61
N GLY A 580 -17.87 13.25 -16.96
CA GLY A 580 -16.80 12.34 -17.36
C GLY A 580 -15.76 12.13 -16.26
N LEU A 581 -15.03 11.01 -16.36
CA LEU A 581 -14.05 10.58 -15.35
C LEU A 581 -12.80 11.46 -15.27
N SER A 582 -12.64 12.45 -16.17
CA SER A 582 -11.54 13.43 -16.11
C SER A 582 -11.49 14.21 -14.79
N ALA A 583 -12.61 14.32 -14.06
CA ALA A 583 -12.66 14.90 -12.73
C ALA A 583 -11.88 14.08 -11.68
N LEU A 584 -11.58 12.81 -11.95
CA LEU A 584 -10.87 11.89 -11.06
C LEU A 584 -9.37 11.78 -11.37
N TYR A 585 -8.89 12.38 -12.46
CA TYR A 585 -7.47 12.35 -12.85
C TYR A 585 -6.56 13.12 -11.87
N TYR A 586 -7.12 14.16 -11.23
CA TYR A 586 -6.43 14.95 -10.24
C TYR A 586 -7.42 15.39 -9.17
N ILE A 587 -7.13 15.02 -7.93
CA ILE A 587 -7.97 15.30 -6.76
C ILE A 587 -7.11 16.16 -5.83
N PRO A 588 -7.26 17.49 -5.80
CA PRO A 588 -6.34 18.36 -5.06
C PRO A 588 -6.40 18.15 -3.54
N THR A 589 -7.55 17.70 -3.03
CA THR A 589 -7.77 17.57 -1.58
C THR A 589 -8.63 16.36 -1.28
N VAL A 590 -8.12 15.54 -0.36
CA VAL A 590 -8.81 14.39 0.21
C VAL A 590 -8.94 14.63 1.69
N ILE A 591 -10.16 14.60 2.20
CA ILE A 591 -10.41 14.50 3.64
C ILE A 591 -10.50 13.02 3.93
N HIS A 592 -9.54 12.48 4.69
CA HIS A 592 -9.53 11.06 5.05
C HIS A 592 -9.52 10.91 6.57
N ARG A 593 -10.51 10.17 7.11
CA ARG A 593 -10.79 10.07 8.55
C ARG A 593 -10.82 11.46 9.22
N GLY A 594 -11.37 12.44 8.52
CA GLY A 594 -11.48 13.83 8.98
C GLY A 594 -10.18 14.64 8.97
N VAL A 595 -9.09 14.12 8.40
CA VAL A 595 -7.83 14.86 8.21
C VAL A 595 -7.75 15.37 6.78
N ILE A 596 -7.41 16.64 6.61
CA ILE A 596 -7.25 17.27 5.30
C ILE A 596 -5.87 16.90 4.74
N LEU A 597 -5.85 16.20 3.62
CA LEU A 597 -4.66 15.77 2.91
C LEU A 597 -4.57 16.50 1.56
N LYS A 598 -3.39 17.06 1.26
CA LYS A 598 -3.05 17.62 -0.05
C LYS A 598 -2.31 16.55 -0.84
N THR A 599 -2.89 16.12 -1.96
CA THR A 599 -2.42 14.93 -2.68
C THR A 599 -1.02 15.09 -3.26
N ASP A 600 -0.63 16.30 -3.69
CA ASP A 600 0.72 16.58 -4.17
C ASP A 600 1.80 16.52 -3.06
N GLU A 601 1.39 16.54 -1.78
CA GLU A 601 2.32 16.38 -0.64
C GLU A 601 2.45 14.92 -0.16
N LEU A 602 1.60 14.01 -0.66
CA LEU A 602 1.59 12.60 -0.27
C LEU A 602 2.69 11.79 -0.95
N LEU A 603 3.08 12.19 -2.15
CA LEU A 603 4.08 11.51 -2.99
C LEU A 603 5.26 12.44 -3.27
N PRO A 604 6.10 12.74 -2.26
CA PRO A 604 7.21 13.67 -2.44
C PRO A 604 8.17 13.14 -3.50
N LEU A 605 8.56 14.03 -4.42
CA LEU A 605 9.56 13.72 -5.43
C LEU A 605 10.95 13.74 -4.79
N SER A 606 11.65 12.62 -4.84
CA SER A 606 13.09 12.56 -4.56
C SER A 606 13.89 12.71 -5.87
N PRO A 607 15.16 13.13 -5.80
CA PRO A 607 16.06 13.10 -6.96
C PRO A 607 16.07 11.74 -7.66
N GLU A 608 16.06 10.65 -6.88
CA GLU A 608 16.02 9.29 -7.41
C GLU A 608 14.72 8.99 -8.17
N ILE A 609 13.56 9.40 -7.64
CA ILE A 609 12.26 9.21 -8.29
C ILE A 609 12.21 9.97 -9.62
N LEU A 610 12.73 11.19 -9.68
CA LEU A 610 12.77 12.00 -10.91
C LEU A 610 13.61 11.30 -12.00
N VAL A 611 14.79 10.82 -11.63
CA VAL A 611 15.68 10.11 -12.57
C VAL A 611 15.12 8.72 -12.94
N GLN A 612 14.38 8.06 -12.06
CA GLN A 612 13.67 6.83 -12.42
C GLN A 612 12.50 7.10 -13.40
N ARG A 613 11.72 8.17 -13.18
CA ARG A 613 10.59 8.52 -14.06
C ARG A 613 11.06 8.87 -15.46
N GLN A 614 12.15 9.63 -15.59
CA GLN A 614 12.72 9.93 -16.92
C GLN A 614 13.23 8.65 -17.61
N LEU A 615 13.90 7.74 -16.88
CA LEU A 615 14.38 6.47 -17.44
C LEU A 615 13.22 5.60 -17.94
N ASN A 616 12.13 5.52 -17.17
CA ASN A 616 10.93 4.80 -17.58
C ASN A 616 10.34 5.39 -18.86
N ALA A 617 10.22 6.71 -18.94
CA ALA A 617 9.68 7.39 -20.11
C ALA A 617 10.60 7.28 -21.33
N TYR A 618 11.92 7.29 -21.13
CA TYR A 618 12.90 7.00 -22.18
C TYR A 618 12.70 5.60 -22.77
N ASN A 619 12.57 4.58 -21.90
CA ASN A 619 12.36 3.19 -22.33
C ASN A 619 10.99 2.98 -23.00
N ALA A 620 9.98 3.73 -22.56
CA ALA A 620 8.66 3.78 -23.20
C ALA A 620 8.65 4.61 -24.50
N ARG A 621 9.70 5.39 -24.76
CA ARG A 621 9.80 6.37 -25.87
C ARG A 621 8.67 7.42 -25.83
N ASP A 622 8.21 7.79 -24.64
CA ASP A 622 7.23 8.85 -24.42
C ASP A 622 7.94 10.19 -24.19
N ILE A 623 7.95 11.04 -25.22
CA ILE A 623 8.63 12.33 -25.15
C ILE A 623 8.04 13.29 -24.10
N ASN A 624 6.73 13.23 -23.86
CA ASN A 624 6.08 14.13 -22.92
C ASN A 624 6.38 13.71 -21.48
N ALA A 625 6.28 12.41 -21.19
CA ALA A 625 6.67 11.87 -19.89
C ALA A 625 8.18 11.98 -19.66
N PHE A 626 9.00 11.88 -20.72
CA PHE A 626 10.46 11.97 -20.62
C PHE A 626 10.91 13.37 -20.22
N LEU A 627 10.29 14.41 -20.78
CA LEU A 627 10.66 15.80 -20.49
C LEU A 627 10.05 16.32 -19.18
N GLU A 628 9.04 15.67 -18.61
CA GLU A 628 8.35 16.14 -17.39
C GLU A 628 9.30 16.34 -16.20
N PRO A 629 10.20 15.39 -15.86
CA PRO A 629 11.11 15.54 -14.72
C PRO A 629 12.16 16.66 -14.89
N TYR A 630 12.38 17.16 -16.10
CA TYR A 630 13.40 18.16 -16.40
C TYR A 630 12.89 19.60 -16.18
N ALA A 631 13.80 20.51 -15.82
CA ALA A 631 13.53 21.94 -15.79
C ALA A 631 13.40 22.50 -17.22
N ASP A 632 12.67 23.60 -17.39
CA ASP A 632 12.55 24.25 -18.70
C ASP A 632 13.90 24.74 -19.23
N SER A 633 14.81 25.10 -18.31
CA SER A 633 16.17 25.56 -18.57
C SER A 633 17.24 24.46 -18.52
N VAL A 634 16.87 23.19 -18.59
CA VAL A 634 17.82 22.06 -18.46
C VAL A 634 19.05 22.20 -19.38
N GLU A 635 20.23 21.85 -18.89
CA GLU A 635 21.48 21.84 -19.67
C GLU A 635 22.07 20.43 -19.74
N LEU A 636 22.40 19.96 -20.95
CA LEU A 636 23.04 18.68 -21.18
C LEU A 636 24.51 18.90 -21.56
N TYR A 637 25.42 18.18 -20.92
CA TYR A 637 26.86 18.31 -21.10
C TYR A 637 27.51 16.98 -21.45
N GLN A 638 28.52 17.03 -22.32
CA GLN A 638 29.55 15.99 -22.41
C GLN A 638 30.64 16.32 -21.40
N PHE A 639 30.94 15.38 -20.51
CA PHE A 639 32.01 15.56 -19.53
C PHE A 639 33.36 15.77 -20.24
N PRO A 640 34.22 16.70 -19.78
CA PRO A 640 34.11 17.47 -18.54
C PRO A 640 33.29 18.78 -18.60
N GLY A 641 32.74 19.22 -19.73
CA GLY A 641 31.98 20.48 -19.74
C GLY A 641 31.50 21.02 -21.10
N THR A 642 31.56 20.24 -22.18
CA THR A 642 31.06 20.70 -23.48
C THR A 642 29.53 20.69 -23.48
N LEU A 643 28.90 21.85 -23.67
CA LEU A 643 27.44 21.96 -23.75
C LEU A 643 26.93 21.27 -25.02
N LEU A 644 26.03 20.29 -24.86
CA LEU A 644 25.40 19.53 -25.95
C LEU A 644 24.03 20.08 -26.33
N SER A 645 23.24 20.50 -25.34
CA SER A 645 21.87 20.97 -25.51
C SER A 645 21.47 21.86 -24.35
N LYS A 646 20.64 22.86 -24.61
CA LYS A 646 20.10 23.75 -23.58
C LYS A 646 18.62 24.04 -23.81
N GLY A 647 17.85 23.87 -22.75
CA GLY A 647 16.41 24.08 -22.73
C GLY A 647 15.63 22.86 -23.15
N LYS A 648 14.45 22.71 -22.55
CA LYS A 648 13.55 21.56 -22.76
C LYS A 648 13.07 21.42 -24.20
N GLU A 649 12.91 22.53 -24.92
CA GLU A 649 12.50 22.52 -26.33
C GLU A 649 13.58 21.97 -27.27
N GLN A 650 14.85 22.30 -27.04
CA GLN A 650 15.95 21.73 -27.82
C GLN A 650 16.10 20.24 -27.53
N MET A 651 15.98 19.85 -26.25
CA MET A 651 15.95 18.46 -25.83
C MET A 651 14.78 17.69 -26.47
N ARG A 652 13.58 18.29 -26.56
CA ARG A 652 12.43 17.71 -27.26
C ARG A 652 12.76 17.34 -28.69
N GLN A 653 13.28 18.29 -29.48
CA GLN A 653 13.60 18.07 -30.88
C GLN A 653 14.60 16.91 -31.08
N GLN A 654 15.63 16.84 -30.23
CA GLN A 654 16.65 15.80 -30.28
C GLN A 654 16.08 14.41 -29.95
N TYR A 655 15.39 14.29 -28.81
CA TYR A 655 14.91 12.99 -28.31
C TYR A 655 13.67 12.50 -29.05
N GLU A 656 12.79 13.38 -29.51
CA GLU A 656 11.62 13.01 -30.31
C GLU A 656 12.04 12.37 -31.64
N SER A 657 13.01 12.96 -32.32
CA SER A 657 13.60 12.37 -33.52
C SER A 657 14.27 11.02 -33.23
N MET A 658 14.98 10.91 -32.11
CA MET A 658 15.63 9.66 -31.71
C MET A 658 14.60 8.55 -31.43
N PHE A 659 13.57 8.84 -30.63
CA PHE A 659 12.50 7.90 -30.30
C PHE A 659 11.72 7.43 -31.53
N LYS A 660 11.51 8.32 -32.51
CA LYS A 660 10.87 7.97 -33.78
C LYS A 660 11.72 7.05 -34.65
N ASN A 661 13.04 7.28 -34.68
CA ASN A 661 13.95 6.57 -35.59
C ASN A 661 14.51 5.27 -34.99
N LEU A 662 14.47 5.09 -33.67
CA LEU A 662 15.06 3.95 -32.96
C LEU A 662 14.00 3.16 -32.16
N PRO A 663 13.17 2.32 -32.82
CA PRO A 663 12.10 1.56 -32.15
C PRO A 663 12.62 0.48 -31.19
N GLY A 664 13.90 0.10 -31.32
CA GLY A 664 14.58 -0.86 -30.44
C GLY A 664 15.26 -0.25 -29.23
N LEU A 665 15.20 1.08 -29.07
CA LEU A 665 15.93 1.81 -28.02
C LEU A 665 15.53 1.33 -26.62
N HIS A 666 16.55 1.04 -25.80
CA HIS A 666 16.38 0.67 -24.40
C HIS A 666 17.63 0.98 -23.59
N CYS A 667 17.44 1.49 -22.38
CA CYS A 667 18.46 1.77 -21.39
C CYS A 667 18.27 0.87 -20.15
N GLU A 668 19.26 0.03 -19.88
CA GLU A 668 19.35 -0.81 -18.69
C GLU A 668 20.15 -0.06 -17.60
N LEU A 669 19.55 0.13 -16.42
CA LEU A 669 20.25 0.69 -15.27
C LEU A 669 21.12 -0.40 -14.60
N LYS A 670 22.45 -0.30 -14.74
CA LYS A 670 23.40 -1.25 -14.14
C LYS A 670 23.65 -0.96 -12.67
N LYS A 671 23.75 0.33 -12.32
CA LYS A 671 24.01 0.79 -10.96
C LYS A 671 23.61 2.25 -10.81
N ARG A 672 23.03 2.59 -9.66
CA ARG A 672 22.75 3.98 -9.25
C ARG A 672 23.51 4.34 -7.99
N ILE A 673 24.06 5.55 -7.94
CA ILE A 673 24.60 6.19 -6.74
C ILE A 673 23.78 7.44 -6.46
N ILE A 674 23.37 7.60 -5.21
CA ILE A 674 22.55 8.72 -4.74
C ILE A 674 23.38 9.53 -3.77
N LYS A 675 23.58 10.82 -4.04
CA LYS A 675 24.26 11.75 -3.13
C LYS A 675 23.56 13.10 -3.12
N ASP A 676 22.74 13.31 -2.09
CA ASP A 676 21.96 14.54 -1.91
C ASP A 676 21.13 14.85 -3.18
N ASN A 677 21.43 15.94 -3.88
CA ASN A 677 20.75 16.36 -5.10
C ASN A 677 21.38 15.82 -6.40
N PHE A 678 22.35 14.91 -6.29
CA PHE A 678 23.03 14.30 -7.42
C PHE A 678 22.71 12.81 -7.52
N ILE A 679 22.36 12.38 -8.74
CA ILE A 679 22.20 10.96 -9.09
C ILE A 679 23.24 10.60 -10.14
N ILE A 680 23.93 9.46 -9.96
CA ILE A 680 24.86 8.92 -10.94
C ILE A 680 24.36 7.55 -11.37
N ASP A 681 23.99 7.44 -12.63
CA ASP A 681 23.57 6.18 -13.23
C ASP A 681 24.66 5.64 -14.14
N HIS A 682 24.98 4.36 -13.96
CA HIS A 682 25.72 3.57 -14.93
C HIS A 682 24.70 2.85 -15.80
N GLU A 683 24.67 3.21 -17.08
CA GLU A 683 23.61 2.90 -18.03
C GLU A 683 24.18 2.09 -19.20
N SER A 684 23.48 1.03 -19.58
CA SER A 684 23.77 0.21 -20.75
C SER A 684 22.67 0.42 -21.78
N ILE A 685 22.99 1.13 -22.87
CA ILE A 685 22.03 1.50 -23.90
C ILE A 685 22.17 0.58 -25.12
N THR A 686 21.04 0.08 -25.60
CA THR A 686 20.91 -0.79 -26.76
C THR A 686 19.88 -0.23 -27.75
N GLY A 687 19.90 -0.71 -28.99
CA GLY A 687 18.95 -0.29 -30.02
C GLY A 687 19.31 1.00 -30.78
N ILE A 688 20.56 1.48 -30.65
CA ILE A 688 21.10 2.67 -31.35
C ILE A 688 21.68 2.32 -32.74
N GLY A 689 21.87 1.03 -33.03
CA GLY A 689 22.37 0.50 -34.30
C GLY A 689 23.03 -0.87 -34.09
N GLN A 690 22.99 -1.77 -35.07
CA GLN A 690 23.68 -3.07 -34.98
C GLN A 690 25.18 -2.88 -35.32
N PRO A 691 26.14 -3.41 -34.54
CA PRO A 691 26.03 -4.18 -33.29
C PRO A 691 26.41 -3.35 -32.03
N GLN A 692 26.01 -2.08 -31.95
CA GLN A 692 26.55 -1.14 -30.96
C GLN A 692 25.73 -1.16 -29.65
N LYS A 693 26.37 -1.67 -28.60
CA LYS A 693 26.01 -1.43 -27.19
C LYS A 693 26.83 -0.25 -26.70
N ILE A 694 26.20 0.71 -26.03
CA ILE A 694 26.89 1.86 -25.43
C ILE A 694 26.78 1.73 -23.92
N GLU A 695 27.91 1.77 -23.23
CA GLU A 695 27.95 2.00 -21.79
C GLU A 695 28.12 3.51 -21.57
N ALA A 696 27.37 4.07 -20.64
CA ALA A 696 27.44 5.48 -20.32
C ALA A 696 27.30 5.68 -18.80
N ILE A 697 27.91 6.75 -18.30
CA ILE A 697 27.61 7.28 -16.97
C ILE A 697 26.86 8.60 -17.17
N ALA A 698 25.66 8.68 -16.60
CA ALA A 698 24.85 9.89 -16.57
C ALA A 698 24.82 10.45 -15.14
N LEU A 699 25.37 11.65 -14.96
CA LEU A 699 25.30 12.40 -13.70
C LEU A 699 24.20 13.46 -13.83
N TYR A 700 23.15 13.33 -13.01
CA TYR A 700 22.01 14.23 -12.95
C TYR A 700 22.17 15.18 -11.76
N GLU A 701 21.98 16.48 -11.97
CA GLU A 701 21.85 17.50 -10.93
C GLU A 701 20.40 17.95 -10.82
N ILE A 702 19.85 17.91 -9.60
CA ILE A 702 18.45 18.19 -9.32
C ILE A 702 18.33 19.45 -8.45
N GLU A 703 17.48 20.37 -8.85
CA GLU A 703 17.12 21.55 -8.06
C GLU A 703 15.62 21.81 -8.18
N ASN A 704 14.97 22.26 -7.09
CA ASN A 704 13.55 22.61 -7.08
C ASN A 704 12.63 21.50 -7.67
N ASN A 705 12.91 20.24 -7.31
CA ASN A 705 12.21 19.04 -7.80
C ASN A 705 12.24 18.86 -9.32
N LYS A 706 13.27 19.37 -10.00
CA LYS A 706 13.50 19.18 -11.43
C LYS A 706 14.95 18.88 -11.73
N ILE A 707 15.20 18.07 -12.76
CA ILE A 707 16.54 17.83 -13.28
C ILE A 707 16.97 19.08 -14.05
N ILE A 708 18.00 19.76 -13.56
CA ILE A 708 18.51 21.01 -14.14
C ILE A 708 19.73 20.79 -15.03
N LYS A 709 20.55 19.77 -14.76
CA LYS A 709 21.70 19.42 -15.59
C LYS A 709 21.89 17.92 -15.70
N VAL A 710 22.44 17.49 -16.83
CA VAL A 710 22.92 16.11 -17.03
C VAL A 710 24.31 16.16 -17.64
N TYR A 711 25.24 15.38 -17.09
CA TYR A 711 26.57 15.18 -17.63
C TYR A 711 26.70 13.74 -18.10
N PHE A 712 27.05 13.55 -19.36
CA PHE A 712 27.32 12.24 -19.95
C PHE A 712 28.82 11.97 -20.00
N ILE A 713 29.20 10.76 -19.59
CA ILE A 713 30.55 10.19 -19.72
C ILE A 713 30.38 8.90 -20.52
N GLN A 714 31.03 8.78 -21.67
CA GLN A 714 30.98 7.60 -22.53
C GLN A 714 32.34 6.91 -22.55
#